data_AF-A0A0W4ZJ15-F1
#
_entry.id   AF-A0A0W4ZJ15-F1
#
_cell.length_a   1.000
_cell.length_b   1.000
_cell.length_c   1.000
_cell.angle_alpha   90.00
_cell.angle_beta   90.00
_cell.angle_gamma   90.00
#
_symmetry.space_group_name_H-M   'P 1'
#
loop_
_entity.id
_entity.type
_entity.pdbx_description
1 polymer ?
#
loop_
_entity_poly.entity_id
_entity_poly.type
_entity_poly.pdbx_seq_one_letter_code
_entity_poly.pdbx_strand_id
1 'polypeptide(L)'
;MFFSIINKIIVLGILILIVPTYGNQNTHLKARDPQVSAKITPFKDFVAEDEDIFAYILKEDYQDQEKCESKLEEYCNELKVIDPELDKVYSKVKEICNNIEQKCKDIKAKIEKKIDGIRELIPVLAIKSIFYEECNKYFDTCMFFEPTKNQQVIDFCIFFRDTCYLHKQKEMRNEVFLRALGADITKSKDFQEKKQEICPTLIKKGDDLASLCLENISFEDFNNDIDRFCGSLSDLIDNGRKEEICYEKLGIYSPLKERCEEKKSGLKKLCEGKGIIYSPPIKGFNPIEREMTLLEKIGLENLYKEGRNRGLILGTLEKTLDDMLIRLSSNIKANNMENKCKKLLDTNCSYLRTISSEFKELCEKNNKEEKCRDISEITDRCKNLKTKLYQDGTFVEIKGGVKSQILYQDGFLTSFTENECLEVISECTYIKRSCNPDMNTECQNLRLACYKKKGDQLFIKLVGRQLHKLNISESNDEGLKECQKIVLEKCSTLNNNNIEIFLRCLRPKDICLRFEKIISSQLKDLEKALNAVGDSPKEKDCIELKKDCEGILKDLGLNDEKCVKLKERCEYFRVTKKLKYAFLKEESDALADNQKCIKAFKDKCDKLSEKEKNLYHVSCNSLEETCKFMVSEAMNHCDILKKNMQEHKILDKTKGSNQTLVKKLCTTWGSYCRQLMENCPDTLKKGSNSHDEKGVCLQLKDNCKSFWVEKKVDGKPAKEDGKKVEDKPPKEDEKKVEDKPSKEEVKPNEGMKIRIPDMIKIMLLGVIVMGMM
;
A
#
# COMPACT_ATOMS: atom_id res chain seq x y z
N MET A 1 -12.50 46.22 -5.09
CA MET A 1 -11.54 45.28 -4.45
C MET A 1 -12.14 44.50 -3.27
N PHE A 2 -13.02 45.09 -2.43
CA PHE A 2 -13.66 44.38 -1.30
C PHE A 2 -14.61 43.22 -1.70
N PHE A 3 -15.34 43.32 -2.81
CA PHE A 3 -16.23 42.24 -3.30
C PHE A 3 -15.51 40.95 -3.72
N SER A 4 -14.23 41.03 -4.11
CA SER A 4 -13.43 39.84 -4.49
C SER A 4 -12.98 39.04 -3.26
N ILE A 5 -12.82 39.71 -2.11
CA ILE A 5 -12.40 39.08 -0.86
C ILE A 5 -13.60 38.38 -0.20
N ILE A 6 -14.78 39.02 -0.20
CA ILE A 6 -16.00 38.42 0.36
C ILE A 6 -16.44 37.18 -0.43
N ASN A 7 -16.39 37.22 -1.77
CA ASN A 7 -16.70 36.03 -2.58
C ASN A 7 -15.69 34.89 -2.38
N LYS A 8 -14.41 35.19 -2.13
CA LYS A 8 -13.41 34.16 -1.80
C LYS A 8 -13.67 33.52 -0.43
N ILE A 9 -14.10 34.29 0.57
CA ILE A 9 -14.42 33.77 1.91
C ILE A 9 -15.70 32.93 1.88
N ILE A 10 -16.74 33.35 1.13
CA ILE A 10 -17.98 32.58 0.96
C ILE A 10 -17.71 31.26 0.21
N VAL A 11 -16.88 31.28 -0.84
CA VAL A 11 -16.50 30.07 -1.58
C VAL A 11 -15.64 29.14 -0.72
N LEU A 12 -14.75 29.67 0.13
CA LEU A 12 -13.99 28.88 1.11
C LEU A 12 -14.91 28.25 2.17
N GLY A 13 -15.89 29.00 2.68
CA GLY A 13 -16.88 28.52 3.64
C GLY A 13 -17.76 27.40 3.07
N ILE A 14 -18.17 27.53 1.81
CA ILE A 14 -18.94 26.48 1.10
C ILE A 14 -18.07 25.24 0.82
N LEU A 15 -16.79 25.41 0.47
CA LEU A 15 -15.86 24.30 0.27
C LEU A 15 -15.58 23.54 1.58
N ILE A 16 -15.46 24.24 2.71
CA ILE A 16 -15.25 23.61 4.02
C ILE A 16 -16.50 22.86 4.50
N LEU A 17 -17.70 23.30 4.13
CA LEU A 17 -18.97 22.64 4.48
C LEU A 17 -19.39 21.48 3.56
N ILE A 18 -18.85 21.39 2.33
CA ILE A 18 -19.16 20.29 1.39
C ILE A 18 -18.25 19.07 1.60
N VAL A 19 -17.03 19.25 2.13
CA VAL A 19 -16.07 18.15 2.36
C VAL A 19 -16.59 17.03 3.27
N PRO A 20 -17.46 17.27 4.29
CA PRO A 20 -17.95 16.17 5.14
C PRO A 20 -19.13 15.35 4.55
N THR A 21 -19.79 15.79 3.46
CA THR A 21 -21.08 15.21 3.06
C THR A 21 -21.04 14.29 1.84
N TYR A 22 -19.97 14.29 1.05
CA TYR A 22 -19.83 13.39 -0.12
C TYR A 22 -18.42 12.81 -0.33
N GLY A 23 -17.61 12.75 0.72
CA GLY A 23 -16.23 12.27 0.67
C GLY A 23 -15.90 11.22 1.73
N ASN A 24 -16.73 10.18 1.92
CA ASN A 24 -16.29 8.99 2.65
C ASN A 24 -15.83 7.91 1.66
N GLN A 25 -14.69 8.19 1.01
CA GLN A 25 -13.89 7.19 0.31
C GLN A 25 -12.48 7.26 0.88
N ASN A 26 -12.10 6.22 1.61
CA ASN A 26 -10.73 5.84 1.98
C ASN A 26 -9.77 6.98 2.34
N THR A 27 -9.83 7.44 3.59
CA THR A 27 -8.64 7.99 4.26
C THR A 27 -7.68 6.85 4.61
N HIS A 28 -7.06 6.24 3.61
CA HIS A 28 -5.83 5.49 3.81
C HIS A 28 -4.68 6.34 3.30
N LEU A 29 -3.76 6.66 4.22
CA LEU A 29 -2.54 7.46 4.03
C LEU A 29 -2.78 8.96 3.77
N LYS A 30 -2.90 9.74 4.86
CA LYS A 30 -2.33 11.09 4.83
C LYS A 30 -0.81 10.91 4.70
N ALA A 31 -0.27 11.07 3.49
CA ALA A 31 1.10 11.54 3.37
C ALA A 31 1.15 12.89 4.12
N ARG A 32 2.11 13.06 5.03
CA ARG A 32 2.37 14.36 5.64
C ARG A 32 2.60 15.38 4.51
N ASP A 33 1.80 16.43 4.47
CA ASP A 33 2.26 17.71 3.96
C ASP A 33 3.38 18.18 4.89
N PRO A 34 4.62 18.43 4.40
CA PRO A 34 5.68 19.01 5.20
C PRO A 34 5.49 20.53 5.24
N GLN A 35 4.38 20.99 5.81
CA GLN A 35 4.21 22.39 6.20
C GLN A 35 3.58 22.44 7.58
N VAL A 36 4.41 22.16 8.59
CA VAL A 36 4.18 22.66 9.94
C VAL A 36 5.41 23.49 10.31
N SER A 37 5.19 24.81 10.33
CA SER A 37 6.05 25.91 10.77
C SER A 37 7.45 25.52 11.29
N ALA A 38 8.47 25.85 10.50
CA ALA A 38 9.87 25.81 10.91
C ALA A 38 10.15 26.85 12.00
N LYS A 39 10.32 26.40 13.24
CA LYS A 39 11.36 26.95 14.11
C LYS A 39 12.59 26.09 13.86
N ILE A 40 13.64 26.70 13.29
CA ILE A 40 14.94 26.06 13.07
C ILE A 40 15.40 25.52 14.42
N THR A 41 15.30 24.21 14.59
CA THR A 41 15.82 23.48 15.74
C THR A 41 17.07 22.78 15.21
N PRO A 42 18.22 22.85 15.91
CA PRO A 42 19.44 22.15 15.48
C PRO A 42 19.17 20.66 15.27
N PHE A 43 19.93 20.07 14.34
CA PHE A 43 19.99 18.63 14.08
C PHE A 43 19.91 17.82 15.38
N LYS A 44 18.99 16.87 15.46
CA LYS A 44 18.96 15.93 16.57
C LYS A 44 19.99 14.83 16.29
N ASP A 45 20.96 14.66 17.19
CA ASP A 45 22.04 13.69 17.01
C ASP A 45 21.49 12.26 16.83
N PHE A 46 21.86 11.63 15.70
CA PHE A 46 21.72 10.20 15.46
C PHE A 46 22.73 9.43 16.32
N VAL A 47 22.33 8.28 16.88
CA VAL A 47 23.17 7.47 17.79
C VAL A 47 24.17 6.62 17.00
N ALA A 48 25.02 7.26 16.19
CA ALA A 48 26.19 6.63 15.57
C ALA A 48 27.44 7.07 16.33
N GLU A 49 28.35 6.15 16.62
CA GLU A 49 29.64 6.49 17.20
C GLU A 49 30.56 7.06 16.12
N ASP A 50 31.61 7.77 16.53
CA ASP A 50 32.53 8.41 15.57
C ASP A 50 33.20 7.34 14.70
N GLU A 51 33.60 6.22 15.32
CA GLU A 51 34.25 5.09 14.65
C GLU A 51 33.41 4.52 13.52
N ASP A 52 32.08 4.49 13.69
CA ASP A 52 31.16 3.97 12.69
C ASP A 52 31.18 4.88 11.44
N ILE A 53 31.10 6.19 11.65
CA ILE A 53 31.16 7.20 10.57
C ILE A 53 32.51 7.15 9.86
N PHE A 54 33.61 7.04 10.62
CA PHE A 54 34.95 6.89 10.05
C PHE A 54 35.09 5.62 9.21
N ALA A 55 34.65 4.46 9.70
CA ALA A 55 34.69 3.20 8.96
C ALA A 55 33.96 3.32 7.61
N TYR A 56 32.82 4.01 7.60
CA TYR A 56 32.06 4.26 6.38
C TYR A 56 32.75 5.22 5.42
N ILE A 57 33.33 6.34 5.89
CA ILE A 57 33.98 7.33 5.02
C ILE A 57 35.32 6.79 4.48
N LEU A 58 36.17 6.26 5.38
CA LEU A 58 37.54 5.85 5.09
C LEU A 58 37.62 4.52 4.33
N LYS A 59 36.60 3.66 4.43
CA LYS A 59 36.60 2.34 3.77
C LYS A 59 37.84 1.53 4.15
N GLU A 60 38.66 1.10 3.19
CA GLU A 60 39.91 0.37 3.39
C GLU A 60 41.10 1.26 3.76
N ASP A 61 40.98 2.58 3.57
CA ASP A 61 42.06 3.54 3.77
C ASP A 61 42.34 3.86 5.25
N TYR A 62 41.47 3.43 6.18
CA TYR A 62 41.68 3.59 7.63
C TYR A 62 42.93 2.86 8.16
N GLN A 63 43.47 1.89 7.42
CA GLN A 63 44.59 1.06 7.86
C GLN A 63 45.92 1.80 7.82
N ASP A 64 46.00 2.88 7.03
CA ASP A 64 47.19 3.67 6.74
C ASP A 64 46.93 5.13 7.13
N GLN A 65 47.84 5.73 7.88
CA GLN A 65 47.63 7.06 8.43
C GLN A 65 47.61 8.14 7.33
N GLU A 66 48.53 8.07 6.35
CA GLU A 66 48.58 9.05 5.27
C GLU A 66 47.35 8.95 4.36
N LYS A 67 46.89 7.72 4.07
CA LYS A 67 45.65 7.51 3.32
C LYS A 67 44.42 7.95 4.09
N CYS A 68 44.36 7.72 5.40
CA CYS A 68 43.29 8.22 6.26
C CYS A 68 43.17 9.75 6.16
N GLU A 69 44.29 10.46 6.31
CA GLU A 69 44.34 11.92 6.27
C GLU A 69 43.92 12.43 4.88
N SER A 70 44.52 11.90 3.82
CA SER A 70 44.20 12.25 2.44
C SER A 70 42.72 12.04 2.10
N LYS A 71 42.14 10.90 2.52
CA LYS A 71 40.73 10.57 2.24
C LYS A 71 39.75 11.46 2.97
N LEU A 72 40.05 11.82 4.23
CA LEU A 72 39.22 12.76 4.98
C LEU A 72 39.35 14.19 4.45
N GLU A 73 40.53 14.61 4.03
CA GLU A 73 40.72 15.90 3.40
C GLU A 73 39.90 16.00 2.10
N GLU A 74 39.99 14.98 1.23
CA GLU A 74 39.16 14.88 0.03
C GLU A 74 37.67 15.00 0.38
N TYR A 75 37.19 14.16 1.29
CA TYR A 75 35.80 14.13 1.73
C TYR A 75 35.31 15.48 2.27
N CYS A 76 36.07 16.09 3.18
CA CYS A 76 35.72 17.34 3.81
C CYS A 76 35.80 18.52 2.84
N ASN A 77 36.75 18.52 1.90
CA ASN A 77 36.83 19.53 0.86
C ASN A 77 35.64 19.44 -0.10
N GLU A 78 35.22 18.24 -0.50
CA GLU A 78 34.00 18.05 -1.29
C GLU A 78 32.77 18.63 -0.60
N LEU A 79 32.62 18.42 0.71
CA LEU A 79 31.52 19.01 1.48
C LEU A 79 31.62 20.53 1.58
N LYS A 80 32.82 21.07 1.86
CA LYS A 80 33.06 22.53 1.98
C LYS A 80 32.82 23.29 0.67
N VAL A 81 32.99 22.65 -0.48
CA VAL A 81 32.63 23.25 -1.77
C VAL A 81 31.13 23.55 -1.86
N ILE A 82 30.30 22.75 -1.18
CA ILE A 82 28.83 22.86 -1.21
C ILE A 82 28.30 23.65 -0.01
N ASP A 83 28.91 23.44 1.16
CA ASP A 83 28.53 24.00 2.44
C ASP A 83 29.81 24.45 3.18
N PRO A 84 30.33 25.66 2.89
CA PRO A 84 31.63 26.11 3.38
C PRO A 84 31.80 26.08 4.90
N GLU A 85 30.72 26.33 5.63
CA GLU A 85 30.69 26.34 7.11
C GLU A 85 30.35 24.98 7.72
N LEU A 86 29.98 23.99 6.88
CA LEU A 86 29.54 22.65 7.29
C LEU A 86 28.35 22.71 8.27
N ASP A 87 27.44 23.66 8.07
CA ASP A 87 26.27 23.88 8.94
C ASP A 87 25.07 23.01 8.56
N LYS A 88 25.05 22.47 7.34
CA LYS A 88 24.04 21.57 6.80
C LYS A 88 24.46 20.10 6.87
N VAL A 89 25.67 19.81 7.34
CA VAL A 89 26.11 18.43 7.62
C VAL A 89 25.83 18.07 9.07
N TYR A 90 25.96 16.78 9.35
CA TYR A 90 25.80 16.28 10.70
C TYR A 90 26.89 16.83 11.64
N SER A 91 26.55 17.13 12.90
CA SER A 91 27.43 17.71 13.92
C SER A 91 28.77 16.97 14.02
N LYS A 92 28.73 15.63 14.11
CA LYS A 92 29.92 14.80 14.14
C LYS A 92 30.74 14.87 12.85
N VAL A 93 30.12 15.01 11.69
CA VAL A 93 30.85 15.17 10.42
C VAL A 93 31.60 16.49 10.41
N LYS A 94 30.98 17.57 10.90
CA LYS A 94 31.64 18.87 11.10
C LYS A 94 32.84 18.74 12.04
N GLU A 95 32.71 17.99 13.14
CA GLU A 95 33.81 17.72 14.07
C GLU A 95 34.92 16.86 13.46
N ILE A 96 34.58 15.87 12.63
CA ILE A 96 35.55 15.01 11.91
C ILE A 96 36.38 15.87 10.94
N CYS A 97 35.76 16.83 10.26
CA CYS A 97 36.44 17.74 9.36
C CYS A 97 37.32 18.80 10.04
N ASN A 98 37.35 18.80 11.39
CA ASN A 98 38.25 19.60 12.19
C ASN A 98 39.38 18.72 12.75
N ASN A 99 40.63 19.13 12.58
CA ASN A 99 41.80 18.45 13.13
C ASN A 99 41.99 16.99 12.65
N ILE A 100 42.00 16.80 11.33
CA ILE A 100 42.06 15.49 10.63
C ILE A 100 43.24 14.63 11.11
N GLU A 101 44.44 15.21 11.22
CA GLU A 101 45.66 14.49 11.66
C GLU A 101 45.46 13.82 13.02
N GLN A 102 44.91 14.56 14.00
CA GLN A 102 44.66 14.00 15.33
C GLN A 102 43.57 12.93 15.31
N LYS A 103 42.55 13.08 14.45
CA LYS A 103 41.48 12.10 14.32
C LYS A 103 41.99 10.78 13.72
N CYS A 104 42.94 10.81 12.78
CA CYS A 104 43.50 9.60 12.17
C CYS A 104 44.43 8.80 13.10
N LYS A 105 45.08 9.42 14.09
CA LYS A 105 46.02 8.73 15.00
C LYS A 105 45.40 7.58 15.80
N ASP A 106 44.18 7.78 16.32
CA ASP A 106 43.54 6.80 17.21
C ASP A 106 42.46 5.96 16.52
N ILE A 107 42.05 6.32 15.31
CA ILE A 107 40.86 5.73 14.70
C ILE A 107 41.06 4.28 14.26
N LYS A 108 42.28 3.95 13.81
CA LYS A 108 42.61 2.60 13.35
C LYS A 108 42.34 1.56 14.43
N ALA A 109 42.91 1.74 15.62
CA ALA A 109 42.75 0.81 16.74
C ALA A 109 41.28 0.67 17.16
N LYS A 110 40.50 1.75 17.05
CA LYS A 110 39.08 1.72 17.40
C LYS A 110 38.23 0.99 16.36
N ILE A 111 38.50 1.18 15.06
CA ILE A 111 37.83 0.45 13.97
C ILE A 111 38.20 -1.04 14.05
N GLU A 112 39.48 -1.37 14.27
CA GLU A 112 39.93 -2.77 14.45
C GLU A 112 39.23 -3.44 15.62
N LYS A 113 39.12 -2.74 16.77
CA LYS A 113 38.37 -3.25 17.94
C LYS A 113 36.90 -3.51 17.63
N LYS A 114 36.24 -2.66 16.82
CA LYS A 114 34.86 -2.89 16.38
C LYS A 114 34.76 -4.09 15.44
N ILE A 115 35.69 -4.23 14.50
CA ILE A 115 35.78 -5.39 13.60
C ILE A 115 35.95 -6.68 14.41
N ASP A 116 36.83 -6.69 15.41
CA ASP A 116 37.01 -7.86 16.28
C ASP A 116 35.75 -8.18 17.09
N GLY A 117 35.04 -7.17 17.59
CA GLY A 117 33.73 -7.36 18.21
C GLY A 117 32.69 -7.96 17.25
N ILE A 118 32.71 -7.59 15.97
CA ILE A 118 31.85 -8.21 14.93
C ILE A 118 32.24 -9.68 14.74
N ARG A 119 33.53 -10.00 14.70
CA ARG A 119 34.03 -11.38 14.54
C ARG A 119 33.53 -12.30 15.66
N GLU A 120 33.51 -11.82 16.89
CA GLU A 120 33.02 -12.57 18.05
C GLU A 120 31.50 -12.86 17.98
N LEU A 121 30.74 -12.06 17.25
CA LEU A 121 29.30 -12.25 17.07
C LEU A 121 28.96 -13.33 16.03
N ILE A 122 29.85 -13.61 15.08
CA ILE A 122 29.61 -14.56 13.98
C ILE A 122 29.24 -15.96 14.51
N PRO A 123 30.00 -16.59 15.43
CA PRO A 123 29.66 -17.91 15.95
C PRO A 123 28.35 -17.93 16.74
N VAL A 124 28.06 -16.85 17.47
CA VAL A 124 26.82 -16.71 18.27
C VAL A 124 25.59 -16.67 17.36
N LEU A 125 25.68 -15.93 16.26
CA LEU A 125 24.59 -15.77 15.28
C LEU A 125 24.42 -16.98 14.37
N ALA A 126 25.47 -17.78 14.15
CA ALA A 126 25.36 -19.06 13.43
C ALA A 126 24.53 -20.11 14.20
N ILE A 127 24.45 -19.98 15.53
CA ILE A 127 23.76 -20.95 16.41
C ILE A 127 22.35 -20.47 16.77
N LYS A 128 22.11 -19.16 16.82
CA LYS A 128 20.79 -18.58 17.10
C LYS A 128 19.98 -18.42 15.81
N SER A 129 18.69 -18.75 15.86
CA SER A 129 17.76 -18.26 14.84
C SER A 129 17.71 -16.74 14.96
N ILE A 130 18.24 -16.02 13.97
CA ILE A 130 18.28 -14.56 13.97
C ILE A 130 16.84 -14.02 14.12
N PHE A 131 16.63 -13.17 15.12
CA PHE A 131 15.32 -12.55 15.36
C PHE A 131 15.16 -11.23 14.59
N TYR A 132 13.92 -10.81 14.36
CA TYR A 132 13.61 -9.54 13.67
C TYR A 132 14.27 -8.32 14.32
N GLU A 133 14.38 -8.29 15.64
CA GLU A 133 14.97 -7.14 16.35
C GLU A 133 16.47 -7.00 16.11
N GLU A 134 17.14 -8.14 15.93
CA GLU A 134 18.55 -8.23 15.59
C GLU A 134 18.81 -7.70 14.17
N CYS A 135 17.82 -7.79 13.28
CA CYS A 135 17.96 -7.30 11.91
C CYS A 135 18.33 -5.83 11.85
N ASN A 136 17.69 -4.96 12.64
CA ASN A 136 18.06 -3.55 12.58
C ASN A 136 19.46 -3.31 13.18
N LYS A 137 19.77 -3.94 14.33
CA LYS A 137 21.04 -3.73 15.03
C LYS A 137 22.26 -4.12 14.18
N TYR A 138 22.27 -5.35 13.64
CA TYR A 138 23.43 -5.80 12.87
C TYR A 138 23.41 -5.29 11.43
N PHE A 139 22.23 -4.94 10.89
CA PHE A 139 22.18 -4.23 9.62
C PHE A 139 22.90 -2.89 9.72
N ASP A 140 22.64 -2.11 10.78
CA ASP A 140 23.34 -0.83 11.00
C ASP A 140 24.86 -1.02 11.03
N THR A 141 25.34 -2.00 11.82
CA THR A 141 26.76 -2.37 11.86
C THR A 141 27.31 -2.73 10.48
N CYS A 142 26.59 -3.55 9.72
CA CYS A 142 27.03 -3.95 8.40
C CYS A 142 27.13 -2.80 7.42
N MET A 143 26.19 -1.87 7.48
CA MET A 143 26.19 -0.72 6.61
C MET A 143 27.39 0.21 6.85
N PHE A 144 27.89 0.29 8.09
CA PHE A 144 29.10 1.07 8.43
C PHE A 144 30.41 0.34 8.11
N PHE A 145 30.51 -0.96 8.39
CA PHE A 145 31.80 -1.66 8.39
C PHE A 145 32.07 -2.53 7.15
N GLU A 146 31.08 -2.90 6.35
CA GLU A 146 31.32 -3.61 5.07
C GLU A 146 32.25 -2.85 4.10
N PRO A 147 32.20 -1.50 4.01
CA PRO A 147 33.15 -0.73 3.20
C PRO A 147 34.62 -0.88 3.59
N THR A 148 34.92 -1.37 4.81
CA THR A 148 36.31 -1.63 5.25
C THR A 148 36.99 -2.78 4.50
N LYS A 149 36.24 -3.52 3.67
CA LYS A 149 36.67 -4.68 2.90
C LYS A 149 37.35 -5.79 3.72
N ASN A 150 37.05 -5.85 5.03
CA ASN A 150 37.44 -6.99 5.85
C ASN A 150 36.61 -8.23 5.45
N GLN A 151 37.26 -9.29 4.96
CA GLN A 151 36.55 -10.45 4.40
C GLN A 151 35.53 -11.07 5.37
N GLN A 152 35.86 -11.18 6.65
CA GLN A 152 34.96 -11.76 7.65
C GLN A 152 33.73 -10.89 7.91
N VAL A 153 33.90 -9.56 7.92
CA VAL A 153 32.79 -8.60 8.02
C VAL A 153 31.92 -8.69 6.77
N ILE A 154 32.52 -8.77 5.58
CA ILE A 154 31.80 -8.90 4.32
C ILE A 154 30.93 -10.16 4.31
N ASP A 155 31.52 -11.33 4.61
CA ASP A 155 30.81 -12.60 4.60
C ASP A 155 29.65 -12.59 5.61
N PHE A 156 29.92 -12.03 6.81
CA PHE A 156 28.91 -11.82 7.84
C PHE A 156 27.76 -10.94 7.34
N CYS A 157 28.07 -9.78 6.74
CA CYS A 157 27.08 -8.80 6.36
C CYS A 157 26.23 -9.23 5.17
N ILE A 158 26.80 -9.96 4.23
CA ILE A 158 26.07 -10.48 3.08
C ILE A 158 25.09 -11.57 3.49
N PHE A 159 25.53 -12.47 4.36
CA PHE A 159 24.64 -13.44 5.00
C PHE A 159 23.53 -12.73 5.79
N PHE A 160 23.88 -11.71 6.56
CA PHE A 160 22.95 -11.04 7.46
C PHE A 160 21.88 -10.22 6.72
N ARG A 161 22.27 -9.38 5.75
CA ARG A 161 21.32 -8.59 4.95
C ARG A 161 20.37 -9.48 4.16
N ASP A 162 20.88 -10.56 3.57
CA ASP A 162 20.07 -11.50 2.80
C ASP A 162 19.04 -12.22 3.68
N THR A 163 19.48 -12.66 4.86
CA THR A 163 18.63 -13.25 5.88
C THR A 163 17.56 -12.25 6.34
N CYS A 164 17.92 -10.99 6.60
CA CYS A 164 16.96 -9.96 6.99
C CYS A 164 15.96 -9.60 5.89
N TYR A 165 16.39 -9.55 4.63
CA TYR A 165 15.47 -9.39 3.50
C TYR A 165 14.45 -10.54 3.48
N LEU A 166 14.92 -11.78 3.59
CA LEU A 166 14.07 -12.97 3.64
C LEU A 166 13.10 -12.97 4.82
N HIS A 167 13.54 -12.48 5.98
CA HIS A 167 12.67 -12.33 7.15
C HIS A 167 11.57 -11.29 6.94
N LYS A 168 11.91 -10.09 6.44
CA LYS A 168 10.93 -9.05 6.11
C LYS A 168 9.89 -9.57 5.10
N GLN A 169 10.35 -10.35 4.12
CA GLN A 169 9.50 -11.00 3.12
C GLN A 169 8.60 -12.08 3.75
N LYS A 170 9.15 -12.96 4.60
CA LYS A 170 8.41 -13.99 5.34
C LYS A 170 7.34 -13.38 6.26
N GLU A 171 7.65 -12.27 6.93
CA GLU A 171 6.73 -11.54 7.79
C GLU A 171 5.52 -11.04 6.99
N MET A 172 5.76 -10.33 5.88
CA MET A 172 4.70 -9.83 5.00
C MET A 172 3.81 -10.97 4.48
N ARG A 173 4.43 -12.07 4.06
CA ARG A 173 3.74 -13.29 3.64
C ARG A 173 2.86 -13.88 4.75
N ASN A 174 3.41 -14.02 5.95
CA ASN A 174 2.69 -14.58 7.10
C ASN A 174 1.52 -13.68 7.50
N GLU A 175 1.68 -12.35 7.45
CA GLU A 175 0.61 -11.39 7.68
C GLU A 175 -0.53 -11.54 6.67
N VAL A 176 -0.22 -11.59 5.37
CA VAL A 176 -1.22 -11.81 4.32
C VAL A 176 -2.00 -13.10 4.57
N PHE A 177 -1.30 -14.17 4.92
CA PHE A 177 -1.91 -15.46 5.17
C PHE A 177 -2.80 -15.44 6.42
N LEU A 178 -2.35 -14.84 7.53
CA LEU A 178 -3.13 -14.68 8.76
C LEU A 178 -4.44 -13.90 8.53
N ARG A 179 -4.37 -12.81 7.76
CA ARG A 179 -5.58 -12.05 7.40
C ARG A 179 -6.55 -12.88 6.54
N ALA A 180 -6.04 -13.75 5.68
CA ALA A 180 -6.86 -14.60 4.81
C ALA A 180 -7.52 -15.76 5.57
N LEU A 181 -6.85 -16.29 6.59
CA LEU A 181 -7.37 -17.35 7.47
C LEU A 181 -8.57 -16.86 8.31
N GLY A 182 -8.50 -15.64 8.84
CA GLY A 182 -9.52 -15.09 9.75
C GLY A 182 -9.31 -15.52 11.21
N ALA A 183 -10.24 -15.15 12.09
CA ALA A 183 -10.09 -15.28 13.55
C ALA A 183 -10.46 -16.67 14.11
N ASP A 184 -11.05 -17.57 13.31
CA ASP A 184 -11.81 -18.73 13.82
C ASP A 184 -11.06 -20.07 13.74
N ILE A 185 -9.74 -20.08 13.56
CA ILE A 185 -8.98 -21.33 13.43
C ILE A 185 -8.54 -21.85 14.80
N THR A 186 -9.27 -22.84 15.30
CA THR A 186 -9.03 -23.47 16.61
C THR A 186 -8.45 -24.89 16.50
N LYS A 187 -8.56 -25.55 15.32
CA LYS A 187 -8.13 -26.94 15.12
C LYS A 187 -7.33 -27.12 13.82
N SER A 188 -6.50 -28.17 13.80
CA SER A 188 -5.69 -28.54 12.63
C SER A 188 -6.52 -28.83 11.38
N LYS A 189 -7.70 -29.46 11.54
CA LYS A 189 -8.60 -29.74 10.41
C LYS A 189 -9.12 -28.44 9.78
N ASP A 190 -9.61 -27.51 10.61
CA ASP A 190 -10.10 -26.21 10.17
C ASP A 190 -9.00 -25.42 9.44
N PHE A 191 -7.76 -25.51 9.91
CA PHE A 191 -6.60 -24.91 9.26
C PHE A 191 -6.36 -25.47 7.85
N GLN A 192 -6.38 -26.79 7.69
CA GLN A 192 -6.14 -27.41 6.38
C GLN A 192 -7.27 -27.10 5.39
N GLU A 193 -8.53 -27.16 5.83
CA GLU A 193 -9.69 -26.80 5.01
C GLU A 193 -9.62 -25.33 4.58
N LYS A 194 -9.32 -24.42 5.52
CA LYS A 194 -9.19 -22.99 5.21
C LYS A 194 -8.02 -22.72 4.26
N LYS A 195 -6.89 -23.40 4.45
CA LYS A 195 -5.74 -23.31 3.54
C LYS A 195 -6.12 -23.72 2.12
N GLN A 196 -6.84 -24.83 1.96
CA GLN A 196 -7.33 -25.29 0.65
C GLN A 196 -8.29 -24.27 0.00
N GLU A 197 -9.12 -23.59 0.79
CA GLU A 197 -10.03 -22.55 0.29
C GLU A 197 -9.28 -21.31 -0.24
N ILE A 198 -8.28 -20.81 0.49
CA ILE A 198 -7.62 -19.52 0.16
C ILE A 198 -6.47 -19.65 -0.84
N CYS A 199 -5.78 -20.80 -0.85
CA CYS A 199 -4.55 -20.96 -1.62
C CYS A 199 -4.69 -20.86 -3.14
N PRO A 200 -5.78 -21.33 -3.79
CA PRO A 200 -5.99 -21.11 -5.23
C PRO A 200 -5.98 -19.63 -5.64
N THR A 201 -6.35 -18.73 -4.71
CA THR A 201 -6.30 -17.29 -4.94
C THR A 201 -4.93 -16.71 -4.62
N LEU A 202 -4.30 -17.12 -3.51
CA LEU A 202 -3.04 -16.55 -3.03
C LEU A 202 -1.82 -16.96 -3.86
N ILE A 203 -1.81 -18.17 -4.43
CA ILE A 203 -0.70 -18.68 -5.25
C ILE A 203 -0.42 -17.80 -6.47
N LYS A 204 -1.43 -17.07 -6.95
CA LYS A 204 -1.35 -16.17 -8.10
C LYS A 204 -0.83 -14.77 -7.76
N LYS A 205 -0.41 -14.53 -6.50
CA LYS A 205 -0.09 -13.18 -6.01
C LYS A 205 1.38 -12.92 -5.73
N GLY A 206 2.22 -13.95 -5.67
CA GLY A 206 3.66 -13.83 -5.52
C GLY A 206 4.31 -15.13 -5.05
N ASP A 207 5.63 -15.23 -5.22
CA ASP A 207 6.40 -16.47 -4.99
C ASP A 207 6.35 -16.94 -3.53
N ASP A 208 6.31 -16.00 -2.60
CA ASP A 208 6.25 -16.28 -1.18
C ASP A 208 4.92 -16.92 -0.78
N LEU A 209 3.81 -16.37 -1.30
CA LEU A 209 2.47 -16.91 -1.07
C LEU A 209 2.30 -18.25 -1.78
N ALA A 210 2.86 -18.38 -2.99
CA ALA A 210 2.91 -19.64 -3.70
C ALA A 210 3.67 -20.70 -2.88
N SER A 211 4.87 -20.36 -2.38
CA SER A 211 5.67 -21.26 -1.56
C SER A 211 4.91 -21.70 -0.31
N LEU A 212 4.29 -20.78 0.42
CA LEU A 212 3.50 -21.10 1.62
C LEU A 212 2.32 -22.03 1.30
N CYS A 213 1.63 -21.77 0.19
CA CYS A 213 0.50 -22.60 -0.24
C CYS A 213 0.93 -23.98 -0.71
N LEU A 214 2.08 -24.12 -1.35
CA LEU A 214 2.59 -25.39 -1.86
C LEU A 214 3.26 -26.24 -0.75
N GLU A 215 3.87 -25.60 0.25
CA GLU A 215 4.54 -26.27 1.37
C GLU A 215 3.54 -26.95 2.32
N ASN A 216 3.86 -28.13 2.83
CA ASN A 216 3.05 -28.83 3.83
C ASN A 216 3.35 -28.31 5.25
N ILE A 217 2.98 -27.06 5.52
CA ILE A 217 3.12 -26.45 6.84
C ILE A 217 2.09 -27.08 7.79
N SER A 218 2.54 -27.60 8.93
CA SER A 218 1.66 -28.14 9.95
C SER A 218 0.95 -27.01 10.71
N PHE A 219 -0.22 -27.32 11.29
CA PHE A 219 -0.91 -26.36 12.16
C PHE A 219 -0.03 -25.96 13.37
N GLU A 220 0.80 -26.87 13.86
CA GLU A 220 1.71 -26.63 14.98
C GLU A 220 2.86 -25.69 14.60
N ASP A 221 3.50 -25.90 13.44
CA ASP A 221 4.54 -25.00 12.92
C ASP A 221 3.99 -23.59 12.69
N PHE A 222 2.76 -23.51 12.17
CA PHE A 222 2.08 -22.25 11.96
C PHE A 222 1.75 -21.55 13.29
N ASN A 223 1.29 -22.31 14.30
CA ASN A 223 1.06 -21.79 15.65
C ASN A 223 2.36 -21.28 16.28
N ASN A 224 3.46 -22.00 16.13
CA ASN A 224 4.77 -21.57 16.61
C ASN A 224 5.23 -20.27 15.94
N ASP A 225 4.95 -20.10 14.64
CA ASP A 225 5.21 -18.84 13.93
C ASP A 225 4.33 -17.69 14.46
N ILE A 226 3.07 -17.95 14.83
CA ILE A 226 2.17 -16.97 15.48
C ILE A 226 2.67 -16.61 16.87
N ASP A 227 3.01 -17.59 17.70
CA ASP A 227 3.43 -17.37 19.08
C ASP A 227 4.74 -16.59 19.12
N ARG A 228 5.68 -16.91 18.21
CA ARG A 228 6.91 -16.14 18.02
C ARG A 228 6.62 -14.70 17.61
N PHE A 229 5.64 -14.50 16.72
CA PHE A 229 5.17 -13.16 16.35
C PHE A 229 4.53 -12.44 17.54
N CYS A 230 3.65 -13.06 18.33
CA CYS A 230 3.05 -12.44 19.52
C CYS A 230 4.14 -12.07 20.54
N GLY A 231 5.14 -12.94 20.74
CA GLY A 231 6.24 -12.74 21.67
C GLY A 231 7.05 -11.49 21.34
N SER A 232 7.45 -11.34 20.08
CA SER A 232 8.24 -10.18 19.62
C SER A 232 7.52 -8.84 19.75
N LEU A 233 6.19 -8.83 19.91
CA LEU A 233 5.45 -7.60 20.17
C LEU A 233 5.79 -6.97 21.52
N SER A 234 6.15 -7.78 22.51
CA SER A 234 6.55 -7.29 23.84
C SER A 234 7.77 -6.39 23.72
N ASP A 235 8.80 -6.93 23.07
CA ASP A 235 10.07 -6.26 22.90
C ASP A 235 9.92 -5.01 22.02
N LEU A 236 9.03 -5.06 21.02
CA LEU A 236 8.64 -3.90 20.19
C LEU A 236 7.94 -2.78 20.99
N ILE A 237 7.08 -3.13 21.94
CA ILE A 237 6.41 -2.16 22.84
C ILE A 237 7.42 -1.52 23.79
N ASP A 238 8.33 -2.33 24.34
CA ASP A 238 9.29 -1.94 25.37
C ASP A 238 10.47 -1.10 24.79
N ASN A 239 10.91 -1.39 23.56
CA ASN A 239 12.05 -0.71 22.90
C ASN A 239 11.72 0.66 22.27
N GLY A 240 10.50 1.18 22.41
CA GLY A 240 10.22 2.58 22.11
C GLY A 240 10.21 3.00 20.62
N ARG A 241 10.18 2.08 19.65
CA ARG A 241 10.01 2.40 18.21
C ARG A 241 8.54 2.71 17.84
N LYS A 242 7.94 3.65 18.57
CA LYS A 242 6.48 3.66 18.82
C LYS A 242 5.56 4.11 17.67
N GLU A 243 6.05 4.66 16.56
CA GLU A 243 5.16 5.18 15.48
C GLU A 243 5.09 4.25 14.27
N GLU A 244 6.24 3.72 13.85
CA GLU A 244 6.35 2.77 12.73
C GLU A 244 5.59 1.47 13.06
N ILE A 245 5.86 0.87 14.23
CA ILE A 245 5.19 -0.36 14.72
C ILE A 245 3.65 -0.24 14.69
N CYS A 246 3.12 0.95 14.98
CA CYS A 246 1.68 1.19 15.02
C CYS A 246 1.02 1.12 13.65
N TYR A 247 1.69 1.62 12.61
CA TYR A 247 1.18 1.49 11.25
C TYR A 247 1.28 0.03 10.76
N GLU A 248 2.35 -0.66 11.13
CA GLU A 248 2.66 -2.00 10.62
C GLU A 248 1.80 -3.11 11.22
N LYS A 249 1.58 -3.10 12.54
CA LYS A 249 1.08 -4.31 13.22
C LYS A 249 -0.41 -4.29 13.50
N LEU A 250 -1.02 -3.10 13.58
CA LEU A 250 -2.40 -2.98 14.04
C LEU A 250 -3.43 -3.76 13.19
N GLY A 251 -3.12 -4.06 11.92
CA GLY A 251 -4.00 -4.82 11.03
C GLY A 251 -3.98 -6.34 11.14
N ILE A 252 -2.99 -6.91 11.85
CA ILE A 252 -2.84 -8.36 12.08
C ILE A 252 -3.62 -8.79 13.33
N TYR A 253 -4.02 -7.85 14.21
CA TYR A 253 -4.57 -8.19 15.52
C TYR A 253 -6.02 -8.62 15.54
N SER A 254 -6.83 -8.23 14.55
CA SER A 254 -8.22 -8.69 14.50
C SER A 254 -8.30 -10.23 14.32
N PRO A 255 -7.46 -10.86 13.47
CA PRO A 255 -7.31 -12.32 13.41
C PRO A 255 -6.71 -12.98 14.67
N LEU A 256 -5.85 -12.29 15.42
CA LEU A 256 -5.05 -12.87 16.52
C LEU A 256 -5.70 -12.76 17.90
N LYS A 257 -7.02 -12.50 17.93
CA LYS A 257 -7.77 -11.94 19.05
C LYS A 257 -7.40 -12.61 20.39
N GLU A 258 -7.69 -13.89 20.60
CA GLU A 258 -7.44 -14.56 21.89
C GLU A 258 -5.95 -14.79 22.22
N ARG A 259 -5.09 -15.01 21.21
CA ARG A 259 -3.70 -15.45 21.44
C ARG A 259 -2.72 -14.34 21.80
N CYS A 260 -2.90 -13.13 21.25
CA CYS A 260 -2.06 -11.99 21.61
C CYS A 260 -2.80 -10.93 22.46
N GLU A 261 -3.94 -11.22 23.11
CA GLU A 261 -4.81 -10.19 23.75
C GLU A 261 -4.06 -9.24 24.69
N GLU A 262 -3.20 -9.76 25.56
CA GLU A 262 -2.48 -8.94 26.54
C GLU A 262 -1.59 -7.91 25.82
N LYS A 263 -0.77 -8.35 24.87
CA LYS A 263 0.14 -7.51 24.08
C LYS A 263 -0.61 -6.58 23.13
N LYS A 264 -1.74 -7.03 22.59
CA LYS A 264 -2.66 -6.22 21.78
C LYS A 264 -3.18 -5.02 22.56
N SER A 265 -3.55 -5.21 23.83
CA SER A 265 -4.03 -4.10 24.67
C SER A 265 -2.94 -3.04 24.90
N GLY A 266 -1.70 -3.48 25.12
CA GLY A 266 -0.53 -2.62 25.29
C GLY A 266 -0.23 -1.82 24.03
N LEU A 267 -0.12 -2.50 22.88
CA LEU A 267 0.18 -1.83 21.61
C LEU A 267 -0.95 -0.89 21.19
N LYS A 268 -2.22 -1.29 21.32
CA LYS A 268 -3.35 -0.44 20.96
C LYS A 268 -3.33 0.88 21.74
N LYS A 269 -3.14 0.82 23.06
CA LYS A 269 -3.01 2.02 23.90
C LYS A 269 -1.83 2.89 23.47
N LEU A 270 -0.69 2.27 23.16
CA LEU A 270 0.51 2.96 22.70
C LEU A 270 0.27 3.70 21.38
N CYS A 271 -0.44 3.08 20.43
CA CYS A 271 -0.77 3.68 19.13
C CYS A 271 -1.85 4.75 19.21
N GLU A 272 -2.91 4.51 19.98
CA GLU A 272 -3.97 5.50 20.23
C GLU A 272 -3.41 6.75 20.94
N GLY A 273 -2.45 6.58 21.86
CA GLY A 273 -1.72 7.68 22.48
C GLY A 273 -0.94 8.56 21.48
N LYS A 274 -0.68 8.06 20.27
CA LYS A 274 -0.08 8.81 19.16
C LYS A 274 -1.07 9.27 18.09
N GLY A 275 -2.37 9.04 18.31
CA GLY A 275 -3.42 9.33 17.33
C GLY A 275 -3.45 8.37 16.13
N ILE A 276 -2.81 7.21 16.23
CA ILE A 276 -2.82 6.18 15.17
C ILE A 276 -3.93 5.18 15.48
N ILE A 277 -4.93 5.11 14.60
CA ILE A 277 -6.04 4.16 14.69
C ILE A 277 -6.05 3.33 13.41
N TYR A 278 -5.86 2.02 13.54
CA TYR A 278 -6.09 1.11 12.42
C TYR A 278 -7.58 0.90 12.20
N SER A 279 -8.02 1.16 10.98
CA SER A 279 -9.32 0.72 10.49
C SER A 279 -9.07 -0.33 9.41
N PRO A 280 -9.62 -1.55 9.54
CA PRO A 280 -9.54 -2.52 8.45
C PRO A 280 -10.18 -1.93 7.18
N PRO A 281 -9.86 -2.47 5.98
CA PRO A 281 -10.52 -2.08 4.75
C PRO A 281 -12.03 -2.40 4.87
N ILE A 282 -12.82 -1.44 5.32
CA ILE A 282 -14.27 -1.57 5.41
C ILE A 282 -14.83 -0.85 4.20
N LYS A 283 -15.04 -1.59 3.11
CA LYS A 283 -15.99 -1.14 2.10
C LYS A 283 -17.37 -1.26 2.76
N GLY A 284 -17.99 -0.13 3.08
CA GLY A 284 -19.34 -0.11 3.63
C GLY A 284 -20.26 -0.95 2.72
N PHE A 285 -21.08 -1.82 3.32
CA PHE A 285 -21.97 -2.68 2.55
C PHE A 285 -22.89 -1.81 1.67
N ASN A 286 -22.84 -2.05 0.37
CA ASN A 286 -23.67 -1.37 -0.61
C ASN A 286 -24.42 -2.43 -1.43
N PRO A 287 -25.77 -2.45 -1.42
CA PRO A 287 -26.60 -3.41 -2.13
C PRO A 287 -26.27 -3.61 -3.62
N ILE A 288 -25.75 -2.61 -4.31
CA ILE A 288 -25.44 -2.63 -5.75
C ILE A 288 -23.96 -2.87 -6.06
N GLU A 289 -23.14 -3.05 -5.02
CA GLU A 289 -21.72 -3.37 -5.16
C GLU A 289 -21.50 -4.84 -4.86
N ARG A 290 -20.55 -5.46 -5.59
CA ARG A 290 -20.15 -6.83 -5.30
C ARG A 290 -19.57 -6.94 -3.89
N GLU A 291 -19.70 -8.11 -3.29
CA GLU A 291 -18.92 -8.45 -2.10
C GLU A 291 -17.42 -8.28 -2.38
N MET A 292 -16.68 -7.87 -1.34
CA MET A 292 -15.23 -7.82 -1.43
C MET A 292 -14.67 -9.22 -1.69
N THR A 293 -13.79 -9.31 -2.69
CA THR A 293 -12.94 -10.47 -2.94
C THR A 293 -12.03 -10.74 -1.73
N LEU A 294 -11.49 -11.95 -1.62
CA LEU A 294 -10.54 -12.29 -0.55
C LEU A 294 -9.39 -11.27 -0.46
N LEU A 295 -8.82 -10.89 -1.61
CA LEU A 295 -7.69 -9.96 -1.69
C LEU A 295 -8.04 -8.54 -1.21
N GLU A 296 -9.26 -8.08 -1.51
CA GLU A 296 -9.79 -6.80 -1.01
C GLU A 296 -10.05 -6.88 0.50
N LYS A 297 -10.63 -7.98 1.00
CA LYS A 297 -10.92 -8.21 2.43
C LYS A 297 -9.65 -8.18 3.27
N ILE A 298 -8.56 -8.79 2.80
CA ILE A 298 -7.27 -8.79 3.51
C ILE A 298 -6.46 -7.50 3.32
N GLY A 299 -6.85 -6.66 2.35
CA GLY A 299 -6.15 -5.42 2.01
C GLY A 299 -4.77 -5.65 1.38
N LEU A 300 -4.64 -6.67 0.51
CA LEU A 300 -3.35 -7.10 -0.04
C LEU A 300 -2.57 -5.95 -0.71
N GLU A 301 -3.25 -5.10 -1.48
CA GLU A 301 -2.57 -4.01 -2.19
C GLU A 301 -1.93 -3.00 -1.23
N ASN A 302 -2.61 -2.69 -0.12
CA ASN A 302 -2.06 -1.81 0.90
C ASN A 302 -0.83 -2.43 1.58
N LEU A 303 -0.88 -3.74 1.84
CA LEU A 303 0.24 -4.50 2.39
C LEU A 303 1.45 -4.53 1.45
N TYR A 304 1.22 -4.78 0.17
CA TYR A 304 2.30 -4.77 -0.82
C TYR A 304 2.88 -3.38 -1.00
N LYS A 305 2.04 -2.34 -1.02
CA LYS A 305 2.50 -0.96 -1.02
C LYS A 305 3.37 -0.63 0.20
N GLU A 306 2.97 -1.11 1.38
CA GLU A 306 3.75 -0.97 2.60
C GLU A 306 5.10 -1.71 2.50
N GLY A 307 5.10 -2.98 2.09
CA GLY A 307 6.33 -3.76 1.90
C GLY A 307 7.27 -3.11 0.87
N ARG A 308 6.74 -2.59 -0.24
CA ARG A 308 7.51 -1.82 -1.24
C ARG A 308 8.12 -0.54 -0.64
N ASN A 309 7.43 0.13 0.28
CA ASN A 309 7.97 1.29 1.00
C ASN A 309 9.06 0.90 2.01
N ARG A 310 9.18 -0.38 2.38
CA ARG A 310 10.28 -0.93 3.19
C ARG A 310 11.43 -1.49 2.33
N GLY A 311 11.42 -1.25 1.02
CA GLY A 311 12.46 -1.70 0.10
C GLY A 311 12.22 -3.09 -0.53
N LEU A 312 11.16 -3.82 -0.16
CA LEU A 312 10.89 -5.15 -0.72
C LEU A 312 10.47 -5.08 -2.19
N ILE A 313 10.91 -6.05 -2.98
CA ILE A 313 10.44 -6.25 -4.35
C ILE A 313 9.20 -7.16 -4.30
N LEU A 314 8.01 -6.55 -4.43
CA LEU A 314 6.72 -7.24 -4.32
C LEU A 314 5.83 -6.89 -5.51
N GLY A 315 5.25 -7.92 -6.11
CA GLY A 315 4.28 -7.76 -7.19
C GLY A 315 3.60 -9.08 -7.55
N THR A 316 2.56 -8.96 -8.37
CA THR A 316 1.79 -10.11 -8.84
C THR A 316 2.51 -10.75 -10.03
N LEU A 317 2.95 -11.99 -9.86
CA LEU A 317 3.42 -12.86 -10.94
C LEU A 317 2.68 -14.19 -10.85
N GLU A 318 1.98 -14.58 -11.92
CA GLU A 318 1.42 -15.93 -12.02
C GLU A 318 2.55 -16.92 -12.34
N LYS A 319 2.50 -18.10 -11.71
CA LYS A 319 3.55 -19.12 -11.85
C LYS A 319 3.05 -20.23 -12.75
N THR A 320 3.94 -20.79 -13.55
CA THR A 320 3.60 -21.96 -14.35
C THR A 320 3.53 -23.20 -13.47
N LEU A 321 2.83 -24.23 -13.93
CA LEU A 321 2.85 -25.56 -13.30
C LEU A 321 4.29 -26.07 -13.13
N ASP A 322 5.16 -25.77 -14.11
CA ASP A 322 6.55 -26.23 -14.15
C ASP A 322 7.37 -25.58 -13.05
N ASP A 323 7.22 -24.28 -12.86
CA ASP A 323 7.85 -23.55 -11.76
C ASP A 323 7.45 -24.17 -10.42
N MET A 324 6.14 -24.34 -10.19
CA MET A 324 5.63 -24.92 -8.94
C MET A 324 6.19 -26.33 -8.69
N LEU A 325 6.24 -27.17 -9.72
CA LEU A 325 6.82 -28.52 -9.64
C LEU A 325 8.32 -28.49 -9.37
N ILE A 326 9.07 -27.62 -10.05
CA ILE A 326 10.52 -27.47 -9.85
C ILE A 326 10.80 -27.07 -8.40
N ARG A 327 10.06 -26.08 -7.87
CA ARG A 327 10.22 -25.61 -6.49
C ARG A 327 9.93 -26.72 -5.48
N LEU A 328 8.79 -27.39 -5.61
CA LEU A 328 8.38 -28.44 -4.70
C LEU A 328 9.36 -29.63 -4.72
N SER A 329 9.73 -30.06 -5.92
CA SER A 329 10.61 -31.21 -6.11
C SER A 329 12.02 -30.94 -5.58
N SER A 330 12.51 -29.69 -5.64
CA SER A 330 13.84 -29.32 -5.13
C SER A 330 14.05 -29.63 -3.65
N ASN A 331 12.98 -29.72 -2.85
CA ASN A 331 13.03 -30.05 -1.42
C ASN A 331 12.97 -31.57 -1.15
N ILE A 332 12.72 -32.39 -2.17
CA ILE A 332 12.64 -33.85 -2.04
C ILE A 332 14.04 -34.46 -2.12
N LYS A 333 14.31 -35.41 -1.22
CA LYS A 333 15.52 -36.23 -1.26
C LYS A 333 15.38 -37.32 -2.34
N ALA A 334 16.03 -37.14 -3.48
CA ALA A 334 16.27 -38.16 -4.52
C ALA A 334 17.47 -37.78 -5.41
N ASN A 335 17.94 -38.72 -6.22
CA ASN A 335 19.22 -38.62 -6.95
C ASN A 335 19.21 -37.62 -8.12
N ASN A 336 18.04 -37.38 -8.72
CA ASN A 336 17.88 -36.44 -9.83
C ASN A 336 16.51 -35.75 -9.75
N MET A 337 16.33 -34.71 -10.57
CA MET A 337 15.14 -33.87 -10.54
C MET A 337 13.86 -34.63 -10.92
N GLU A 338 13.94 -35.50 -11.93
CA GLU A 338 12.83 -36.33 -12.40
C GLU A 338 12.27 -37.22 -11.28
N ASN A 339 13.16 -37.92 -10.57
CA ASN A 339 12.79 -38.80 -9.45
C ASN A 339 12.24 -38.00 -8.26
N LYS A 340 12.77 -36.80 -8.00
CA LYS A 340 12.22 -35.89 -6.99
C LYS A 340 10.77 -35.52 -7.31
N CYS A 341 10.50 -35.19 -8.58
CA CYS A 341 9.17 -34.86 -9.07
C CYS A 341 8.21 -36.05 -9.01
N LYS A 342 8.63 -37.23 -9.45
CA LYS A 342 7.81 -38.46 -9.38
C LYS A 342 7.36 -38.73 -7.93
N LYS A 343 8.32 -38.74 -7.00
CA LYS A 343 8.04 -38.95 -5.56
C LYS A 343 7.12 -37.88 -4.95
N LEU A 344 7.28 -36.62 -5.36
CA LEU A 344 6.39 -35.54 -4.96
C LEU A 344 4.95 -35.81 -5.43
N LEU A 345 4.76 -36.15 -6.70
CA LEU A 345 3.42 -36.39 -7.26
C LEU A 345 2.75 -37.62 -6.67
N ASP A 346 3.52 -38.66 -6.37
CA ASP A 346 3.00 -39.88 -5.71
C ASP A 346 2.46 -39.61 -4.31
N THR A 347 3.05 -38.65 -3.58
CA THR A 347 2.71 -38.36 -2.18
C THR A 347 1.72 -37.19 -2.02
N ASN A 348 1.82 -36.16 -2.87
CA ASN A 348 1.12 -34.89 -2.62
C ASN A 348 -0.09 -34.63 -3.54
N CYS A 349 -0.38 -35.51 -4.50
CA CYS A 349 -1.44 -35.28 -5.48
C CYS A 349 -2.84 -35.04 -4.85
N SER A 350 -3.14 -35.62 -3.68
CA SER A 350 -4.39 -35.35 -2.97
C SER A 350 -4.57 -33.86 -2.66
N TYR A 351 -3.53 -33.23 -2.12
CA TYR A 351 -3.54 -31.81 -1.79
C TYR A 351 -3.41 -30.94 -3.04
N LEU A 352 -2.49 -31.26 -3.95
CA LEU A 352 -2.21 -30.43 -5.13
C LEU A 352 -3.44 -30.27 -6.05
N ARG A 353 -4.30 -31.29 -6.16
CA ARG A 353 -5.59 -31.21 -6.89
C ARG A 353 -6.50 -30.08 -6.41
N THR A 354 -6.38 -29.68 -5.15
CA THR A 354 -7.18 -28.59 -4.56
C THR A 354 -6.60 -27.21 -4.84
N ILE A 355 -5.33 -27.12 -5.26
CA ILE A 355 -4.60 -25.86 -5.38
C ILE A 355 -4.79 -25.20 -6.75
N SER A 356 -4.75 -25.98 -7.83
CA SER A 356 -5.01 -25.46 -9.17
C SER A 356 -5.62 -26.52 -10.09
N SER A 357 -6.29 -26.03 -11.14
CA SER A 357 -6.84 -26.86 -12.22
C SER A 357 -5.77 -27.69 -12.92
N GLU A 358 -4.58 -27.12 -13.10
CA GLU A 358 -3.44 -27.71 -13.78
C GLU A 358 -2.87 -28.88 -12.97
N PHE A 359 -2.76 -28.73 -11.64
CA PHE A 359 -2.40 -29.84 -10.77
C PHE A 359 -3.48 -30.91 -10.74
N LYS A 360 -4.76 -30.51 -10.78
CA LYS A 360 -5.86 -31.47 -10.83
C LYS A 360 -5.75 -32.37 -12.05
N GLU A 361 -5.59 -31.78 -13.22
CA GLU A 361 -5.42 -32.48 -14.48
C GLU A 361 -4.18 -33.39 -14.47
N LEU A 362 -3.03 -32.89 -14.03
CA LEU A 362 -1.79 -33.66 -13.93
C LEU A 362 -1.92 -34.87 -12.98
N CYS A 363 -2.61 -34.70 -11.86
CA CYS A 363 -2.77 -35.76 -10.86
C CYS A 363 -3.81 -36.82 -11.23
N GLU A 364 -4.72 -36.52 -12.16
CA GLU A 364 -5.75 -37.44 -12.67
C GLU A 364 -5.30 -38.21 -13.92
N LYS A 365 -4.35 -37.66 -14.70
CA LYS A 365 -3.79 -38.28 -15.90
C LYS A 365 -2.57 -39.16 -15.63
N ASN A 366 -2.26 -40.06 -16.58
CA ASN A 366 -1.06 -40.92 -16.57
C ASN A 366 0.19 -40.24 -17.18
N ASN A 367 0.18 -38.92 -17.41
CA ASN A 367 1.30 -38.18 -18.02
C ASN A 367 2.29 -37.61 -16.99
N LYS A 368 2.26 -38.07 -15.73
CA LYS A 368 3.15 -37.60 -14.66
C LYS A 368 4.63 -37.81 -14.99
N GLU A 369 4.96 -38.95 -15.59
CA GLU A 369 6.35 -39.31 -15.91
C GLU A 369 6.94 -38.38 -16.96
N GLU A 370 6.21 -38.18 -18.06
CA GLU A 370 6.59 -37.23 -19.11
C GLU A 370 6.76 -35.83 -18.53
N LYS A 371 5.80 -35.39 -17.70
CA LYS A 371 5.89 -34.05 -17.09
C LYS A 371 7.12 -33.88 -16.21
N CYS A 372 7.46 -34.89 -15.41
CA CYS A 372 8.65 -34.85 -14.56
C CYS A 372 9.96 -34.87 -15.36
N ARG A 373 9.97 -35.52 -16.54
CA ARG A 373 11.11 -35.48 -17.46
C ARG A 373 11.28 -34.09 -18.05
N ASP A 374 10.21 -33.47 -18.53
CA ASP A 374 10.25 -32.14 -19.15
C ASP A 374 10.80 -31.08 -18.19
N ILE A 375 10.33 -31.05 -16.94
CA ILE A 375 10.81 -30.06 -15.95
C ILE A 375 12.25 -30.31 -15.47
N SER A 376 12.84 -31.47 -15.82
CA SER A 376 14.24 -31.77 -15.53
C SER A 376 15.17 -31.13 -16.57
N GLU A 377 14.67 -30.75 -17.74
CA GLU A 377 15.42 -30.08 -18.81
C GLU A 377 15.54 -28.56 -18.58
N ILE A 378 16.20 -28.18 -17.47
CA ILE A 378 16.28 -26.78 -17.03
C ILE A 378 17.50 -26.01 -17.57
N THR A 379 18.35 -26.67 -18.37
CA THR A 379 19.64 -26.14 -18.83
C THR A 379 19.50 -24.80 -19.56
N ASP A 380 18.52 -24.69 -20.46
CA ASP A 380 18.30 -23.46 -21.23
C ASP A 380 17.82 -22.31 -20.35
N ARG A 381 16.94 -22.58 -19.37
CA ARG A 381 16.51 -21.59 -18.37
C ARG A 381 17.69 -21.11 -17.55
N CYS A 382 18.54 -22.02 -17.07
CA CYS A 382 19.75 -21.68 -16.33
C CYS A 382 20.73 -20.85 -17.17
N LYS A 383 20.95 -21.21 -18.45
CA LYS A 383 21.82 -20.46 -19.37
C LYS A 383 21.28 -19.06 -19.64
N ASN A 384 19.97 -18.92 -19.85
CA ASN A 384 19.31 -17.64 -20.06
C ASN A 384 19.39 -16.76 -18.81
N LEU A 385 19.17 -17.32 -17.62
CA LEU A 385 19.32 -16.60 -16.36
C LEU A 385 20.76 -16.11 -16.17
N LYS A 386 21.76 -16.99 -16.33
CA LYS A 386 23.18 -16.61 -16.24
C LYS A 386 23.53 -15.48 -17.20
N THR A 387 23.07 -15.58 -18.46
CA THR A 387 23.31 -14.54 -19.47
C THR A 387 22.70 -13.20 -19.07
N LYS A 388 21.45 -13.19 -18.56
CA LYS A 388 20.80 -11.97 -18.06
C LYS A 388 21.57 -11.34 -16.90
N LEU A 389 21.99 -12.16 -15.92
CA LEU A 389 22.74 -11.67 -14.76
C LEU A 389 24.13 -11.14 -15.16
N TYR A 390 24.78 -11.78 -16.15
CA TYR A 390 26.06 -11.31 -16.68
C TYR A 390 25.93 -9.93 -17.31
N GLN A 391 24.93 -9.75 -18.17
CA GLN A 391 24.66 -8.48 -18.85
C GLN A 391 24.31 -7.35 -17.88
N ASP A 392 23.65 -7.69 -16.78
CA ASP A 392 23.28 -6.74 -15.73
C ASP A 392 24.47 -6.35 -14.82
N GLY A 393 25.55 -7.13 -14.82
CA GLY A 393 26.70 -6.95 -13.93
C GLY A 393 26.51 -7.56 -12.53
N THR A 394 25.40 -8.27 -12.29
CA THR A 394 25.14 -8.99 -11.03
C THR A 394 25.77 -10.39 -10.99
N PHE A 395 26.43 -10.79 -12.09
CA PHE A 395 27.21 -12.02 -12.22
C PHE A 395 28.59 -11.73 -12.83
N VAL A 396 29.65 -12.20 -12.17
CA VAL A 396 31.03 -12.16 -12.68
C VAL A 396 31.55 -13.59 -12.71
N GLU A 397 31.74 -14.11 -13.93
CA GLU A 397 32.29 -15.46 -14.11
C GLU A 397 33.78 -15.47 -13.78
N ILE A 398 34.18 -16.28 -12.78
CA ILE A 398 35.58 -16.57 -12.52
C ILE A 398 36.00 -17.73 -13.44
N LYS A 399 37.02 -17.51 -14.27
CA LYS A 399 37.57 -18.55 -15.17
C LYS A 399 37.82 -19.86 -14.40
N GLY A 400 37.41 -20.99 -14.97
CA GLY A 400 37.73 -22.33 -14.46
C GLY A 400 36.64 -23.05 -13.67
N GLY A 401 35.36 -22.66 -13.81
CA GLY A 401 34.24 -23.37 -13.16
C GLY A 401 34.07 -23.03 -11.68
N VAL A 402 34.63 -21.91 -11.22
CA VAL A 402 34.53 -21.44 -9.85
C VAL A 402 33.24 -20.63 -9.67
N LYS A 403 32.62 -20.77 -8.50
CA LYS A 403 31.45 -19.99 -8.05
C LYS A 403 31.64 -18.48 -8.28
N SER A 404 30.56 -17.77 -8.58
CA SER A 404 30.58 -16.31 -8.76
C SER A 404 31.19 -15.56 -7.60
N GLN A 405 31.86 -14.45 -7.90
CA GLN A 405 32.34 -13.52 -6.88
C GLN A 405 31.15 -12.93 -6.12
N ILE A 406 31.29 -12.88 -4.80
CA ILE A 406 30.37 -12.18 -3.91
C ILE A 406 30.48 -10.68 -4.20
N LEU A 407 29.37 -9.99 -4.48
CA LEU A 407 29.38 -8.55 -4.73
C LEU A 407 29.32 -7.78 -3.41
N TYR A 408 30.06 -6.67 -3.34
CA TYR A 408 30.12 -5.80 -2.15
C TYR A 408 28.96 -4.79 -2.15
N GLN A 409 28.66 -4.22 -0.97
CA GLN A 409 27.68 -3.14 -0.82
C GLN A 409 27.79 -2.06 -1.90
N ASP A 410 29.00 -1.53 -2.12
CA ASP A 410 29.26 -0.48 -3.13
C ASP A 410 29.15 -1.01 -4.57
N GLY A 411 29.38 -2.32 -4.78
CA GLY A 411 29.30 -3.01 -6.07
C GLY A 411 27.90 -3.50 -6.46
N PHE A 412 26.93 -3.52 -5.54
CA PHE A 412 25.54 -3.79 -5.89
C PHE A 412 24.97 -2.65 -6.74
N LEU A 413 25.08 -2.82 -8.04
CA LEU A 413 24.42 -2.03 -9.05
C LEU A 413 23.64 -3.01 -9.92
N THR A 414 22.45 -2.61 -10.33
CA THR A 414 21.64 -3.36 -11.27
C THR A 414 20.96 -2.40 -12.23
N SER A 415 21.05 -2.74 -13.51
CA SER A 415 20.33 -2.07 -14.59
C SER A 415 18.85 -2.45 -14.60
N PHE A 416 18.48 -3.59 -14.01
CA PHE A 416 17.10 -4.07 -13.96
C PHE A 416 16.15 -3.06 -13.34
N THR A 417 15.06 -2.80 -14.04
CA THR A 417 13.87 -2.13 -13.54
C THR A 417 13.24 -2.88 -12.36
N GLU A 418 12.31 -2.26 -11.63
CA GLU A 418 11.65 -2.95 -10.49
C GLU A 418 10.89 -4.19 -10.96
N ASN A 419 10.23 -4.10 -12.12
CA ASN A 419 9.53 -5.23 -12.73
C ASN A 419 10.50 -6.32 -13.22
N GLU A 420 11.63 -5.95 -13.83
CA GLU A 420 12.67 -6.93 -14.20
C GLU A 420 13.28 -7.59 -12.96
N CYS A 421 13.52 -6.83 -11.88
CA CYS A 421 13.94 -7.38 -10.59
C CYS A 421 12.93 -8.42 -10.08
N LEU A 422 11.64 -8.11 -10.12
CA LEU A 422 10.57 -9.03 -9.70
C LEU A 422 10.58 -10.33 -10.53
N GLU A 423 10.71 -10.23 -11.86
CA GLU A 423 10.77 -11.39 -12.78
C GLU A 423 12.02 -12.25 -12.56
N VAL A 424 13.20 -11.64 -12.46
CA VAL A 424 14.48 -12.37 -12.37
C VAL A 424 14.68 -12.94 -10.97
N ILE A 425 14.27 -12.24 -9.90
CA ILE A 425 14.23 -12.80 -8.53
C ILE A 425 13.28 -13.99 -8.46
N SER A 426 12.14 -13.91 -9.16
CA SER A 426 11.22 -15.04 -9.31
C SER A 426 11.93 -16.23 -9.96
N GLU A 427 12.53 -16.06 -11.14
CA GLU A 427 13.25 -17.15 -11.82
C GLU A 427 14.28 -17.80 -10.89
N CYS A 428 15.07 -16.98 -10.19
CA CYS A 428 16.00 -17.40 -9.15
C CYS A 428 15.35 -18.25 -8.03
N THR A 429 14.15 -17.89 -7.59
CA THR A 429 13.42 -18.59 -6.51
C THR A 429 13.10 -20.04 -6.89
N TYR A 430 12.85 -20.29 -8.18
CA TYR A 430 12.46 -21.59 -8.70
C TYR A 430 13.65 -22.44 -9.13
N ILE A 431 14.61 -21.86 -9.87
CA ILE A 431 15.58 -22.68 -10.62
C ILE A 431 16.98 -22.74 -9.99
N LYS A 432 17.33 -21.84 -9.05
CA LYS A 432 18.73 -21.67 -8.60
C LYS A 432 19.40 -22.94 -8.06
N ARG A 433 18.64 -23.82 -7.41
CA ARG A 433 19.13 -25.10 -6.84
C ARG A 433 19.23 -26.22 -7.87
N SER A 434 18.55 -26.05 -9.01
CA SER A 434 18.49 -27.04 -10.09
C SER A 434 19.51 -26.76 -11.19
N CYS A 435 20.10 -25.57 -11.22
CA CYS A 435 21.20 -25.23 -12.13
C CYS A 435 22.51 -25.91 -11.74
N ASN A 436 23.37 -26.16 -12.73
CA ASN A 436 24.73 -26.66 -12.53
C ASN A 436 25.78 -25.72 -13.16
N PRO A 437 26.75 -25.19 -12.38
CA PRO A 437 26.73 -25.11 -10.93
C PRO A 437 25.48 -24.39 -10.40
N ASP A 438 25.15 -24.61 -9.12
CA ASP A 438 24.03 -23.93 -8.46
C ASP A 438 24.25 -22.41 -8.46
N MET A 439 23.16 -21.65 -8.50
CA MET A 439 23.18 -20.19 -8.66
C MET A 439 22.82 -19.45 -7.36
N ASN A 440 23.12 -20.02 -6.19
CA ASN A 440 22.69 -19.43 -4.92
C ASN A 440 23.31 -18.04 -4.69
N THR A 441 24.60 -17.87 -4.96
CA THR A 441 25.33 -16.62 -4.75
C THR A 441 24.86 -15.53 -5.72
N GLU A 442 24.66 -15.87 -6.98
CA GLU A 442 24.21 -14.99 -8.05
C GLU A 442 22.82 -14.44 -7.75
N CYS A 443 21.92 -15.34 -7.34
CA CYS A 443 20.56 -14.96 -6.96
C CYS A 443 20.51 -14.14 -5.67
N GLN A 444 21.42 -14.39 -4.71
CA GLN A 444 21.58 -13.55 -3.52
C GLN A 444 22.08 -12.15 -3.89
N ASN A 445 23.11 -12.06 -4.74
CA ASN A 445 23.66 -10.80 -5.23
C ASN A 445 22.59 -9.95 -5.94
N LEU A 446 21.82 -10.56 -6.85
CA LEU A 446 20.70 -9.91 -7.54
C LEU A 446 19.69 -9.33 -6.54
N ARG A 447 19.26 -10.15 -5.57
CA ARG A 447 18.26 -9.74 -4.58
C ARG A 447 18.71 -8.55 -3.75
N LEU A 448 19.96 -8.55 -3.30
CA LEU A 448 20.55 -7.44 -2.55
C LEU A 448 20.72 -6.19 -3.42
N ALA A 449 21.06 -6.36 -4.71
CA ALA A 449 21.13 -5.25 -5.66
C ALA A 449 19.78 -4.59 -5.93
N CYS A 450 18.74 -5.40 -6.14
CA CYS A 450 17.37 -4.91 -6.29
C CYS A 450 16.86 -4.22 -5.01
N TYR A 451 17.15 -4.79 -3.83
CA TYR A 451 16.80 -4.18 -2.54
C TYR A 451 17.48 -2.81 -2.35
N LYS A 452 18.79 -2.71 -2.61
CA LYS A 452 19.53 -1.45 -2.54
C LYS A 452 19.00 -0.40 -3.51
N LYS A 453 18.74 -0.79 -4.77
CA LYS A 453 18.17 0.09 -5.80
C LYS A 453 16.81 0.64 -5.36
N LYS A 454 15.95 -0.20 -4.79
CA LYS A 454 14.66 0.23 -4.24
C LYS A 454 14.83 1.24 -3.10
N GLY A 455 15.78 1.01 -2.20
CA GLY A 455 16.15 1.96 -1.14
C GLY A 455 16.59 3.33 -1.70
N ASP A 456 17.43 3.33 -2.75
CA ASP A 456 17.88 4.57 -3.39
C ASP A 456 16.71 5.32 -4.07
N GLN A 457 15.79 4.60 -4.72
CA GLN A 457 14.56 5.19 -5.28
C GLN A 457 13.67 5.82 -4.21
N LEU A 458 13.52 5.18 -3.04
CA LEU A 458 12.75 5.71 -1.92
C LEU A 458 13.41 6.97 -1.36
N PHE A 459 14.75 6.97 -1.20
CA PHE A 459 15.50 8.14 -0.76
C PHE A 459 15.34 9.32 -1.72
N ILE A 460 15.46 9.10 -3.04
CA ILE A 460 15.26 10.15 -4.05
C ILE A 460 13.86 10.77 -3.95
N LYS A 461 12.82 9.95 -3.73
CA LYS A 461 11.46 10.45 -3.51
C LYS A 461 11.34 11.34 -2.28
N LEU A 462 12.16 11.11 -1.23
CA LEU A 462 12.20 11.93 -0.02
C LEU A 462 12.93 13.27 -0.23
N VAL A 463 14.06 13.27 -0.95
CA VAL A 463 14.79 14.50 -1.28
C VAL A 463 13.93 15.40 -2.18
N GLY A 464 13.28 14.80 -3.16
CA GLY A 464 12.16 15.42 -3.87
C GLY A 464 12.47 15.94 -5.26
N ARG A 465 11.44 16.55 -5.84
CA ARG A 465 11.27 16.80 -7.29
C ARG A 465 12.26 17.79 -7.91
N GLN A 466 12.96 18.56 -7.08
CA GLN A 466 13.95 19.53 -7.54
C GLN A 466 15.11 18.86 -8.27
N LEU A 467 15.48 17.64 -7.87
CA LEU A 467 16.54 16.87 -8.52
C LEU A 467 16.21 16.52 -9.98
N HIS A 468 14.94 16.30 -10.32
CA HIS A 468 14.53 15.89 -11.67
C HIS A 468 14.79 16.98 -12.72
N LYS A 469 14.99 18.23 -12.33
CA LYS A 469 15.22 19.35 -13.25
C LYS A 469 16.70 19.62 -13.52
N LEU A 470 17.58 18.90 -12.84
CA LEU A 470 19.02 19.12 -12.92
C LEU A 470 19.60 18.29 -14.06
N ASN A 471 20.47 18.91 -14.84
CA ASN A 471 21.33 18.19 -15.78
C ASN A 471 22.54 17.63 -15.02
N ILE A 472 22.39 16.43 -14.43
CA ILE A 472 23.42 15.80 -13.61
C ILE A 472 24.20 14.82 -14.48
N SER A 473 25.51 15.02 -14.62
CA SER A 473 26.42 14.05 -15.22
C SER A 473 27.79 14.14 -14.53
N GLU A 474 28.59 13.08 -14.62
CA GLU A 474 30.00 13.12 -14.19
C GLU A 474 30.80 14.20 -14.93
N SER A 475 30.37 14.58 -16.12
CA SER A 475 30.98 15.63 -16.95
C SER A 475 30.45 17.04 -16.66
N ASN A 476 29.42 17.20 -15.83
CA ASN A 476 28.82 18.49 -15.48
C ASN A 476 28.94 18.78 -13.98
N ASP A 477 30.09 19.35 -13.60
CA ASP A 477 30.40 19.71 -12.21
C ASP A 477 29.36 20.64 -11.58
N GLU A 478 28.79 21.58 -12.33
CA GLU A 478 27.81 22.53 -11.79
C GLU A 478 26.50 21.84 -11.43
N GLY A 479 25.99 20.96 -12.31
CA GLY A 479 24.80 20.17 -12.04
C GLY A 479 24.99 19.19 -10.88
N LEU A 480 26.18 18.58 -10.79
CA LEU A 480 26.54 17.68 -9.69
C LEU A 480 26.58 18.44 -8.34
N LYS A 481 27.19 19.63 -8.30
CA LYS A 481 27.24 20.48 -7.10
C LYS A 481 25.84 20.91 -6.65
N GLU A 482 24.99 21.34 -7.57
CA GLU A 482 23.61 21.74 -7.22
C GLU A 482 22.80 20.55 -6.70
N CYS A 483 22.99 19.35 -7.28
CA CYS A 483 22.38 18.13 -6.74
C CYS A 483 22.84 17.86 -5.30
N GLN A 484 24.15 17.91 -5.05
CA GLN A 484 24.71 17.68 -3.71
C GLN A 484 24.13 18.66 -2.69
N LYS A 485 23.99 19.94 -3.07
CA LYS A 485 23.40 20.99 -2.24
C LYS A 485 21.96 20.67 -1.85
N ILE A 486 21.13 20.28 -2.81
CA ILE A 486 19.73 19.89 -2.57
C ILE A 486 19.65 18.67 -1.65
N VAL A 487 20.51 17.66 -1.88
CA VAL A 487 20.58 16.47 -1.01
C VAL A 487 20.93 16.87 0.42
N LEU A 488 21.97 17.67 0.63
CA LEU A 488 22.39 18.13 1.96
C LEU A 488 21.31 18.96 2.65
N GLU A 489 20.68 19.90 1.94
CA GLU A 489 19.58 20.70 2.47
C GLU A 489 18.42 19.82 2.93
N LYS A 490 18.08 18.77 2.19
CA LYS A 490 17.02 17.86 2.61
C LYS A 490 17.43 16.98 3.77
N CYS A 491 18.63 16.43 3.72
CA CYS A 491 19.21 15.70 4.84
C CYS A 491 19.18 16.50 6.15
N SER A 492 19.37 17.83 6.09
CA SER A 492 19.28 18.70 7.27
C SER A 492 17.89 18.78 7.91
N THR A 493 16.84 18.56 7.10
CA THR A 493 15.45 18.61 7.55
C THR A 493 14.90 17.25 7.97
N LEU A 494 15.59 16.16 7.62
CA LEU A 494 15.17 14.81 7.97
C LEU A 494 15.53 14.54 9.43
N ASN A 495 14.56 14.04 10.19
CA ASN A 495 14.84 13.50 11.51
C ASN A 495 15.62 12.19 11.29
N ASN A 496 16.95 12.23 11.43
CA ASN A 496 17.83 11.07 11.23
C ASN A 496 17.59 10.03 12.32
N ASN A 497 16.53 9.23 12.20
CA ASN A 497 16.26 8.06 13.03
C ASN A 497 16.39 6.74 12.25
N ASN A 498 16.82 6.82 10.98
CA ASN A 498 16.94 5.70 10.06
C ASN A 498 18.37 5.67 9.49
N ILE A 499 19.10 4.57 9.74
CA ILE A 499 20.50 4.43 9.31
C ILE A 499 20.68 4.55 7.80
N GLU A 500 19.72 4.03 7.04
CA GLU A 500 19.81 3.96 5.59
C GLU A 500 19.72 5.35 4.98
N ILE A 501 18.91 6.22 5.58
CA ILE A 501 18.83 7.65 5.21
C ILE A 501 20.11 8.36 5.65
N PHE A 502 20.56 8.15 6.90
CA PHE A 502 21.75 8.78 7.45
C PHE A 502 23.00 8.52 6.58
N LEU A 503 23.25 7.27 6.20
CA LEU A 503 24.42 6.92 5.39
C LEU A 503 24.37 7.52 3.98
N ARG A 504 23.18 7.62 3.38
CA ARG A 504 23.01 8.32 2.09
C ARG A 504 23.29 9.81 2.21
N CYS A 505 22.95 10.40 3.34
CA CYS A 505 23.28 11.80 3.65
C CYS A 505 24.78 12.03 3.87
N LEU A 506 25.56 11.02 4.27
CA LEU A 506 27.01 11.13 4.38
C LEU A 506 27.71 11.20 3.02
N ARG A 507 27.09 10.72 1.92
CA ARG A 507 27.69 10.72 0.58
C ARG A 507 26.75 11.30 -0.48
N PRO A 508 26.52 12.63 -0.47
CA PRO A 508 25.65 13.28 -1.44
C PRO A 508 26.13 13.10 -2.89
N LYS A 509 27.46 13.09 -3.13
CA LYS A 509 28.07 12.85 -4.45
C LYS A 509 27.60 11.51 -5.05
N ASP A 510 27.77 10.44 -4.28
CA ASP A 510 27.42 9.08 -4.70
C ASP A 510 25.94 8.95 -5.09
N ILE A 511 25.05 9.60 -4.34
CA ILE A 511 23.61 9.60 -4.65
C ILE A 511 23.33 10.37 -5.94
N CYS A 512 23.95 11.53 -6.12
CA CYS A 512 23.79 12.34 -7.33
C CYS A 512 24.31 11.62 -8.58
N LEU A 513 25.45 10.93 -8.50
CA LEU A 513 25.97 10.13 -9.61
C LEU A 513 25.07 8.94 -9.96
N ARG A 514 24.39 8.34 -8.97
CA ARG A 514 23.43 7.26 -9.21
C ARG A 514 22.06 7.76 -9.68
N PHE A 515 21.76 9.04 -9.49
CA PHE A 515 20.44 9.62 -9.76
C PHE A 515 19.98 9.40 -11.20
N GLU A 516 20.82 9.69 -12.19
CA GLU A 516 20.49 9.55 -13.62
C GLU A 516 20.07 8.10 -13.95
N LYS A 517 20.84 7.12 -13.50
CA LYS A 517 20.54 5.68 -13.70
C LYS A 517 19.22 5.29 -13.04
N ILE A 518 18.92 5.87 -11.87
CA ILE A 518 17.67 5.60 -11.16
C ILE A 518 16.48 6.20 -11.92
N ILE A 519 16.56 7.47 -12.34
CA ILE A 519 15.51 8.13 -13.13
C ILE A 519 15.26 7.40 -14.45
N SER A 520 16.33 7.05 -15.17
CA SER A 520 16.23 6.27 -16.40
C SER A 520 15.51 4.94 -16.19
N SER A 521 15.83 4.22 -15.11
CA SER A 521 15.12 2.97 -14.78
C SER A 521 13.63 3.18 -14.45
N GLN A 522 13.29 4.26 -13.75
CA GLN A 522 11.90 4.58 -13.41
C GLN A 522 11.09 5.00 -14.65
N LEU A 523 11.71 5.74 -15.58
CA LEU A 523 11.11 6.09 -16.86
C LEU A 523 10.83 4.84 -17.70
N LYS A 524 11.78 3.90 -17.75
CA LYS A 524 11.60 2.62 -18.44
C LYS A 524 10.47 1.78 -17.83
N ASP A 525 10.35 1.76 -16.49
CA ASP A 525 9.24 1.09 -15.79
C ASP A 525 7.89 1.73 -16.16
N LEU A 526 7.82 3.06 -16.11
CA LEU A 526 6.61 3.80 -16.46
C LEU A 526 6.22 3.58 -17.93
N GLU A 527 7.19 3.62 -18.83
CA GLU A 527 6.97 3.37 -20.26
C GLU A 527 6.43 1.96 -20.50
N LYS A 528 7.03 0.93 -19.90
CA LYS A 528 6.52 -0.45 -19.97
C LYS A 528 5.09 -0.56 -19.44
N ALA A 529 4.80 0.09 -18.31
CA ALA A 529 3.48 0.06 -17.72
C ALA A 529 2.43 0.76 -18.60
N LEU A 530 2.78 1.92 -19.20
CA LEU A 530 1.94 2.62 -20.16
C LEU A 530 1.72 1.79 -21.44
N ASN A 531 2.77 1.11 -21.94
CA ASN A 531 2.68 0.22 -23.11
C ASN A 531 1.77 -0.99 -22.86
N ALA A 532 1.84 -1.58 -21.67
CA ALA A 532 1.00 -2.72 -21.30
C ALA A 532 -0.49 -2.37 -21.24
N VAL A 533 -0.79 -1.11 -20.90
CA VAL A 533 -2.17 -0.60 -20.86
C VAL A 533 -2.67 -0.16 -22.25
N GLY A 534 -1.74 0.27 -23.13
CA GLY A 534 -2.05 0.70 -24.49
C GLY A 534 -2.95 1.94 -24.52
N ASP A 535 -3.71 2.10 -25.61
CA ASP A 535 -4.60 3.27 -25.81
C ASP A 535 -5.94 3.15 -25.06
N SER A 536 -6.18 2.07 -24.30
CA SER A 536 -7.46 1.80 -23.66
C SER A 536 -7.33 1.48 -22.16
N PRO A 537 -6.88 2.44 -21.34
CA PRO A 537 -6.79 2.25 -19.90
C PRO A 537 -8.15 1.95 -19.27
N LYS A 538 -8.12 1.14 -18.20
CA LYS A 538 -9.27 0.81 -17.36
C LYS A 538 -9.29 1.70 -16.11
N GLU A 539 -10.44 1.80 -15.44
CA GLU A 539 -10.60 2.63 -14.23
C GLU A 539 -9.56 2.30 -13.14
N LYS A 540 -9.17 1.02 -13.00
CA LYS A 540 -8.15 0.59 -12.04
C LYS A 540 -6.75 1.16 -12.34
N ASP A 541 -6.42 1.39 -13.61
CA ASP A 541 -5.11 1.85 -14.06
C ASP A 541 -4.91 3.35 -13.71
N CYS A 542 -6.01 4.05 -13.48
CA CYS A 542 -6.04 5.48 -13.15
C CYS A 542 -5.51 5.84 -11.76
N ILE A 543 -5.32 4.87 -10.85
CA ILE A 543 -4.88 5.19 -9.49
C ILE A 543 -3.35 5.28 -9.44
N GLU A 544 -2.65 4.25 -9.93
CA GLU A 544 -1.20 4.16 -9.84
C GLU A 544 -0.52 4.90 -10.99
N LEU A 545 -0.91 4.64 -12.24
CA LEU A 545 -0.24 5.24 -13.40
C LEU A 545 -0.46 6.76 -13.49
N LYS A 546 -1.63 7.26 -13.07
CA LYS A 546 -1.87 8.72 -13.00
C LYS A 546 -0.89 9.37 -12.03
N LYS A 547 -0.63 8.74 -10.87
CA LYS A 547 0.31 9.25 -9.88
C LYS A 547 1.75 9.28 -10.42
N ASP A 548 2.14 8.25 -11.16
CA ASP A 548 3.48 8.17 -11.74
C ASP A 548 3.65 9.17 -12.90
N CYS A 549 2.65 9.33 -13.76
CA CYS A 549 2.59 10.38 -14.79
C CYS A 549 2.64 11.80 -14.20
N GLU A 550 1.90 12.06 -13.11
CA GLU A 550 1.90 13.36 -12.41
C GLU A 550 3.15 13.57 -11.53
N GLY A 551 3.99 12.55 -11.41
CA GLY A 551 5.28 12.55 -10.72
C GLY A 551 6.44 12.81 -11.69
N ILE A 552 7.17 11.75 -12.03
CA ILE A 552 8.49 11.82 -12.66
C ILE A 552 8.46 12.57 -13.99
N LEU A 553 7.48 12.28 -14.87
CA LEU A 553 7.40 12.93 -16.20
C LEU A 553 7.09 14.42 -16.09
N LYS A 554 6.11 14.78 -15.25
CA LYS A 554 5.80 16.18 -14.97
C LYS A 554 7.02 16.92 -14.42
N ASP A 555 7.77 16.26 -13.53
CA ASP A 555 8.93 16.87 -12.89
C ASP A 555 10.10 17.06 -13.87
N LEU A 556 10.23 16.17 -14.86
CA LEU A 556 11.18 16.28 -15.99
C LEU A 556 10.70 17.24 -17.09
N GLY A 557 9.48 17.77 -16.99
CA GLY A 557 8.88 18.60 -18.05
C GLY A 557 8.57 17.81 -19.33
N LEU A 558 8.56 16.47 -19.25
CA LEU A 558 8.26 15.60 -20.38
C LEU A 558 6.74 15.51 -20.55
N ASN A 559 6.27 15.93 -21.72
CA ASN A 559 4.88 15.77 -22.10
C ASN A 559 4.71 14.45 -22.86
N ASP A 560 4.57 13.36 -22.12
CA ASP A 560 4.33 12.05 -22.71
C ASP A 560 2.88 11.92 -23.18
N GLU A 561 2.69 11.64 -24.46
CA GLU A 561 1.36 11.54 -25.09
C GLU A 561 0.48 10.47 -24.42
N LYS A 562 1.07 9.34 -23.98
CA LYS A 562 0.33 8.25 -23.33
C LYS A 562 -0.14 8.67 -21.95
N CYS A 563 0.65 9.45 -21.21
CA CYS A 563 0.21 10.02 -19.94
C CYS A 563 -0.91 11.06 -20.10
N VAL A 564 -0.86 11.88 -21.15
CA VAL A 564 -1.96 12.81 -21.47
C VAL A 564 -3.24 12.03 -21.76
N LYS A 565 -3.17 11.04 -22.65
CA LYS A 565 -4.29 10.14 -22.99
C LYS A 565 -4.84 9.42 -21.75
N LEU A 566 -3.97 8.87 -20.90
CA LEU A 566 -4.35 8.24 -19.64
C LEU A 566 -5.13 9.21 -18.76
N LYS A 567 -4.62 10.43 -18.57
CA LYS A 567 -5.26 11.45 -17.71
C LYS A 567 -6.64 11.83 -18.23
N GLU A 568 -6.77 12.09 -19.53
CA GLU A 568 -8.05 12.40 -20.18
C GLU A 568 -9.04 11.25 -19.99
N ARG A 569 -8.58 10.01 -20.20
CA ARG A 569 -9.41 8.81 -20.05
C ARG A 569 -9.84 8.57 -18.60
N CYS A 570 -8.97 8.83 -17.64
CA CYS A 570 -9.28 8.74 -16.22
C CYS A 570 -10.30 9.79 -15.76
N GLU A 571 -10.17 11.02 -16.26
CA GLU A 571 -11.20 12.05 -16.02
C GLU A 571 -12.53 11.67 -16.68
N TYR A 572 -12.50 11.12 -17.90
CA TYR A 572 -13.70 10.57 -18.55
C TYR A 572 -14.39 9.53 -17.68
N PHE A 573 -13.69 8.52 -17.15
CA PHE A 573 -14.30 7.52 -16.25
C PHE A 573 -14.91 8.17 -15.00
N ARG A 574 -14.19 9.10 -14.37
CA ARG A 574 -14.66 9.82 -13.17
C ARG A 574 -15.95 10.60 -13.45
N VAL A 575 -16.02 11.27 -14.60
CA VAL A 575 -17.17 12.08 -15.01
C VAL A 575 -18.36 11.19 -15.42
N THR A 576 -18.12 10.17 -16.23
CA THR A 576 -19.13 9.21 -16.67
C THR A 576 -19.77 8.47 -15.48
N LYS A 577 -18.98 8.10 -14.47
CA LYS A 577 -19.52 7.48 -13.23
C LYS A 577 -20.47 8.43 -12.49
N LYS A 578 -20.17 9.73 -12.44
CA LYS A 578 -21.08 10.74 -11.85
C LYS A 578 -22.37 10.88 -12.68
N LEU A 579 -22.26 10.89 -14.01
CA LEU A 579 -23.42 10.93 -14.90
C LEU A 579 -24.34 9.72 -14.73
N LYS A 580 -23.78 8.50 -14.67
CA LYS A 580 -24.52 7.26 -14.39
C LYS A 580 -25.42 7.43 -13.16
N TYR A 581 -24.83 7.85 -12.03
CA TYR A 581 -25.59 8.04 -10.80
C TYR A 581 -26.61 9.19 -10.88
N ALA A 582 -26.37 10.21 -11.71
CA ALA A 582 -27.35 11.27 -11.95
C ALA A 582 -28.58 10.72 -12.70
N PHE A 583 -28.39 9.87 -13.72
CA PHE A 583 -29.49 9.19 -14.42
C PHE A 583 -30.25 8.22 -13.50
N LEU A 584 -29.54 7.40 -12.72
CA LEU A 584 -30.19 6.47 -11.79
C LEU A 584 -31.07 7.17 -10.75
N LYS A 585 -30.69 8.38 -10.31
CA LYS A 585 -31.49 9.19 -9.37
C LYS A 585 -32.80 9.73 -9.95
N GLU A 586 -32.93 9.79 -11.27
CA GLU A 586 -34.16 10.22 -11.93
C GLU A 586 -35.25 9.12 -11.89
N GLU A 587 -34.90 7.89 -11.48
CA GLU A 587 -35.82 6.75 -11.40
C GLU A 587 -36.53 6.48 -12.75
N SER A 588 -35.82 6.68 -13.86
CA SER A 588 -36.29 6.50 -15.25
C SER A 588 -35.67 5.27 -15.92
N ASP A 589 -36.13 4.94 -17.14
CA ASP A 589 -35.61 3.87 -17.99
C ASP A 589 -34.49 4.33 -18.94
N ALA A 590 -33.88 5.49 -18.66
CA ALA A 590 -32.88 6.11 -19.52
C ALA A 590 -31.65 5.21 -19.76
N LEU A 591 -31.27 4.35 -18.81
CA LEU A 591 -30.15 3.42 -18.93
C LEU A 591 -30.60 1.98 -19.22
N ALA A 592 -31.83 1.77 -19.71
CA ALA A 592 -32.32 0.42 -20.01
C ALA A 592 -31.68 -0.21 -21.24
N ASP A 593 -31.34 0.63 -22.22
CA ASP A 593 -30.62 0.23 -23.42
C ASP A 593 -29.83 1.42 -23.98
N ASN A 594 -28.95 1.15 -24.95
CA ASN A 594 -28.10 2.18 -25.54
C ASN A 594 -28.89 3.25 -26.29
N GLN A 595 -30.03 2.92 -26.93
CA GLN A 595 -30.81 3.89 -27.70
C GLN A 595 -31.49 4.90 -26.79
N LYS A 596 -32.14 4.41 -25.72
CA LYS A 596 -32.77 5.25 -24.69
C LYS A 596 -31.74 6.12 -24.01
N CYS A 597 -30.56 5.56 -23.70
CA CYS A 597 -29.48 6.32 -23.08
C CYS A 597 -29.01 7.44 -24.00
N ILE A 598 -28.74 7.16 -25.27
CA ILE A 598 -28.25 8.18 -26.21
C ILE A 598 -29.27 9.31 -26.32
N LYS A 599 -30.56 9.00 -26.42
CA LYS A 599 -31.63 10.01 -26.48
C LYS A 599 -31.68 10.87 -25.22
N ALA A 600 -31.78 10.25 -24.05
CA ALA A 600 -31.86 10.96 -22.77
C ALA A 600 -30.59 11.76 -22.47
N PHE A 601 -29.42 11.22 -22.86
CA PHE A 601 -28.14 11.87 -22.64
C PHE A 601 -27.91 13.05 -23.58
N LYS A 602 -28.31 12.95 -24.85
CA LYS A 602 -28.30 14.08 -25.78
C LYS A 602 -29.16 15.23 -25.26
N ASP A 603 -30.41 14.95 -24.87
CA ASP A 603 -31.32 15.96 -24.31
C ASP A 603 -30.75 16.63 -23.07
N LYS A 604 -29.99 15.90 -22.26
CA LYS A 604 -29.32 16.42 -21.07
C LYS A 604 -28.12 17.30 -21.44
N CYS A 605 -27.28 16.86 -22.37
CA CYS A 605 -26.14 17.63 -22.88
C CYS A 605 -26.56 18.97 -23.48
N ASP A 606 -27.68 19.02 -24.21
CA ASP A 606 -28.20 20.24 -24.83
C ASP A 606 -28.66 21.27 -23.77
N LYS A 607 -29.10 20.80 -22.60
CA LYS A 607 -29.60 21.63 -21.48
C LYS A 607 -28.54 22.04 -20.46
N LEU A 608 -27.29 21.59 -20.60
CA LEU A 608 -26.22 21.93 -19.66
C LEU A 608 -25.86 23.42 -19.72
N SER A 609 -25.59 24.02 -18.56
CA SER A 609 -24.99 25.36 -18.50
C SER A 609 -23.57 25.34 -19.09
N GLU A 610 -23.00 26.50 -19.46
CA GLU A 610 -21.63 26.53 -20.02
C GLU A 610 -20.57 25.90 -19.10
N LYS A 611 -20.70 26.11 -17.79
CA LYS A 611 -19.80 25.51 -16.80
C LYS A 611 -19.90 23.98 -16.75
N GLU A 612 -21.10 23.44 -16.93
CA GLU A 612 -21.35 22.00 -16.98
C GLU A 612 -20.95 21.41 -18.35
N LYS A 613 -21.18 22.15 -19.45
CA LYS A 613 -20.70 21.77 -20.78
C LYS A 613 -19.19 21.53 -20.77
N ASN A 614 -18.41 22.41 -20.11
CA ASN A 614 -16.97 22.21 -19.97
C ASN A 614 -16.59 20.96 -19.16
N LEU A 615 -17.40 20.59 -18.15
CA LEU A 615 -17.13 19.41 -17.32
C LEU A 615 -17.50 18.10 -18.02
N TYR A 616 -18.55 18.10 -18.85
CA TYR A 616 -19.12 16.93 -19.51
C TYR A 616 -18.78 16.84 -21.01
N HIS A 617 -18.00 17.80 -21.55
CA HIS A 617 -17.70 17.94 -22.97
C HIS A 617 -17.28 16.62 -23.64
N VAL A 618 -16.31 15.92 -23.05
CA VAL A 618 -15.82 14.65 -23.60
C VAL A 618 -16.92 13.58 -23.63
N SER A 619 -17.69 13.44 -22.56
CA SER A 619 -18.80 12.48 -22.50
C SER A 619 -19.93 12.85 -23.48
N CYS A 620 -20.26 14.14 -23.61
CA CYS A 620 -21.28 14.63 -24.55
C CYS A 620 -20.85 14.47 -26.03
N ASN A 621 -19.55 14.51 -26.32
CA ASN A 621 -19.03 14.26 -27.66
C ASN A 621 -18.94 12.76 -27.99
N SER A 622 -18.83 11.90 -26.98
CA SER A 622 -18.74 10.44 -27.10
C SER A 622 -20.01 9.75 -26.58
N LEU A 623 -21.19 10.14 -27.10
CA LEU A 623 -22.49 9.65 -26.62
C LEU A 623 -22.59 8.12 -26.62
N GLU A 624 -22.21 7.46 -27.71
CA GLU A 624 -22.31 6.00 -27.83
C GLU A 624 -21.44 5.26 -26.82
N GLU A 625 -20.18 5.68 -26.70
CA GLU A 625 -19.23 5.07 -25.77
C GLU A 625 -19.66 5.30 -24.31
N THR A 626 -20.08 6.52 -23.99
CA THR A 626 -20.56 6.89 -22.67
C THR A 626 -21.80 6.07 -22.31
N CYS A 627 -22.75 5.92 -23.23
CA CYS A 627 -23.95 5.13 -23.00
C CYS A 627 -23.66 3.64 -22.89
N LYS A 628 -22.81 3.06 -23.75
CA LYS A 628 -22.37 1.67 -23.64
C LYS A 628 -21.79 1.38 -22.25
N PHE A 629 -20.95 2.28 -21.72
CA PHE A 629 -20.39 2.16 -20.38
C PHE A 629 -21.46 2.28 -19.30
N MET A 630 -22.30 3.33 -19.32
CA MET A 630 -23.30 3.57 -18.27
C MET A 630 -24.37 2.47 -18.22
N VAL A 631 -24.85 2.01 -19.38
CA VAL A 631 -25.85 0.94 -19.49
C VAL A 631 -25.26 -0.38 -18.99
N SER A 632 -24.06 -0.76 -19.44
CA SER A 632 -23.40 -1.99 -18.97
C SER A 632 -23.20 -2.01 -17.45
N GLU A 633 -22.75 -0.88 -16.88
CA GLU A 633 -22.59 -0.71 -15.45
C GLU A 633 -23.93 -0.74 -14.68
N ALA A 634 -24.99 -0.16 -15.23
CA ALA A 634 -26.32 -0.20 -14.64
C ALA A 634 -26.89 -1.61 -14.63
N MET A 635 -26.74 -2.36 -15.72
CA MET A 635 -27.13 -3.78 -15.81
C MET A 635 -26.38 -4.63 -14.78
N ASN A 636 -25.06 -4.44 -14.67
CA ASN A 636 -24.25 -5.13 -13.65
C ASN A 636 -24.74 -4.81 -12.22
N HIS A 637 -25.06 -3.55 -11.92
CA HIS A 637 -25.66 -3.17 -10.64
C HIS A 637 -27.01 -3.85 -10.37
N CYS A 638 -27.82 -4.07 -11.40
CA CYS A 638 -29.09 -4.79 -11.26
C CYS A 638 -28.88 -6.25 -10.88
N ASP A 639 -27.95 -6.94 -11.56
CA ASP A 639 -27.64 -8.34 -11.29
C ASP A 639 -27.07 -8.50 -9.87
N ILE A 640 -26.16 -7.61 -9.49
CA ILE A 640 -25.60 -7.56 -8.12
C ILE A 640 -26.69 -7.30 -7.09
N LEU A 641 -27.59 -6.33 -7.32
CA LEU A 641 -28.68 -6.04 -6.40
C LEU A 641 -29.58 -7.25 -6.19
N LYS A 642 -29.99 -7.91 -7.29
CA LYS A 642 -30.82 -9.11 -7.24
C LYS A 642 -30.14 -10.21 -6.44
N LYS A 643 -28.89 -10.50 -6.75
CA LYS A 643 -28.09 -11.53 -6.07
C LYS A 643 -27.93 -11.22 -4.58
N ASN A 644 -27.51 -10.01 -4.24
CA ASN A 644 -27.33 -9.58 -2.85
C ASN A 644 -28.66 -9.63 -2.06
N MET A 645 -29.79 -9.27 -2.68
CA MET A 645 -31.11 -9.38 -2.04
C MET A 645 -31.49 -10.82 -1.71
N GLN A 646 -31.14 -11.76 -2.60
CA GLN A 646 -31.37 -13.20 -2.42
C GLN A 646 -30.44 -13.77 -1.35
N GLU A 647 -29.14 -13.53 -1.44
CA GLU A 647 -28.13 -14.01 -0.50
C GLU A 647 -28.39 -13.53 0.93
N HIS A 648 -28.79 -12.26 1.10
CA HIS A 648 -29.14 -11.72 2.41
C HIS A 648 -30.58 -11.99 2.85
N LYS A 649 -31.37 -12.73 2.06
CA LYS A 649 -32.78 -13.08 2.34
C LYS A 649 -33.63 -11.87 2.71
N ILE A 650 -33.49 -10.78 1.93
CA ILE A 650 -34.11 -9.48 2.25
C ILE A 650 -35.63 -9.56 2.24
N LEU A 651 -36.21 -10.34 1.33
CA LEU A 651 -37.66 -10.53 1.23
C LEU A 651 -38.22 -11.27 2.44
N ASP A 652 -37.51 -12.27 2.96
CA ASP A 652 -37.93 -13.01 4.16
C ASP A 652 -37.84 -12.12 5.41
N LYS A 653 -36.76 -11.35 5.54
CA LYS A 653 -36.55 -10.39 6.64
C LYS A 653 -37.52 -9.21 6.64
N THR A 654 -38.30 -9.03 5.57
CA THR A 654 -39.34 -8.00 5.49
C THR A 654 -40.75 -8.56 5.73
N LYS A 655 -40.92 -9.89 5.79
CA LYS A 655 -42.17 -10.56 6.16
C LYS A 655 -42.16 -10.85 7.68
N GLY A 656 -42.99 -10.14 8.45
CA GLY A 656 -43.21 -10.44 9.87
C GLY A 656 -42.08 -10.06 10.85
N SER A 657 -41.13 -9.21 10.44
CA SER A 657 -40.02 -8.75 11.29
C SER A 657 -40.33 -7.43 12.02
N ASN A 658 -39.53 -7.08 13.03
CA ASN A 658 -39.60 -5.81 13.76
C ASN A 658 -39.68 -4.59 12.80
N GLN A 659 -40.65 -3.70 13.01
CA GLN A 659 -40.93 -2.52 12.17
C GLN A 659 -39.69 -1.62 11.97
N THR A 660 -38.77 -1.56 12.95
CA THR A 660 -37.50 -0.82 12.84
C THR A 660 -36.55 -1.45 11.82
N LEU A 661 -36.46 -2.79 11.79
CA LEU A 661 -35.66 -3.52 10.82
C LEU A 661 -36.25 -3.39 9.41
N VAL A 662 -37.57 -3.55 9.29
CA VAL A 662 -38.29 -3.35 8.01
C VAL A 662 -38.05 -1.94 7.48
N LYS A 663 -38.18 -0.90 8.32
CA LYS A 663 -37.87 0.49 7.96
C LYS A 663 -36.45 0.66 7.45
N LYS A 664 -35.45 0.07 8.12
CA LYS A 664 -34.05 0.11 7.69
C LYS A 664 -33.88 -0.56 6.33
N LEU A 665 -34.41 -1.77 6.15
CA LEU A 665 -34.30 -2.53 4.91
C LEU A 665 -35.02 -1.83 3.74
N CYS A 666 -36.24 -1.32 3.95
CA CYS A 666 -37.01 -0.57 2.96
C CYS A 666 -36.33 0.74 2.56
N THR A 667 -35.68 1.42 3.51
CA THR A 667 -34.94 2.65 3.22
C THR A 667 -33.69 2.36 2.40
N THR A 668 -32.89 1.36 2.80
CA THR A 668 -31.63 1.03 2.13
C THR A 668 -31.84 0.32 0.79
N TRP A 669 -32.57 -0.80 0.77
CA TRP A 669 -32.74 -1.62 -0.43
C TRP A 669 -33.82 -1.08 -1.35
N GLY A 670 -34.90 -0.53 -0.78
CA GLY A 670 -35.99 0.04 -1.56
C GLY A 670 -35.57 1.26 -2.38
N SER A 671 -34.60 2.07 -1.92
CA SER A 671 -34.04 3.16 -2.73
C SER A 671 -33.30 2.65 -3.96
N TYR A 672 -32.46 1.63 -3.83
CA TYR A 672 -31.75 1.05 -4.98
C TYR A 672 -32.72 0.37 -5.95
N CYS A 673 -33.74 -0.32 -5.43
CA CYS A 673 -34.80 -0.88 -6.27
C CYS A 673 -35.49 0.20 -7.10
N ARG A 674 -35.83 1.37 -6.54
CA ARG A 674 -36.45 2.45 -7.32
C ARG A 674 -35.52 3.01 -8.41
N GLN A 675 -34.25 3.21 -8.07
CA GLN A 675 -33.26 3.75 -9.01
C GLN A 675 -32.98 2.81 -10.19
N LEU A 676 -33.06 1.49 -9.99
CA LEU A 676 -32.65 0.50 -10.99
C LEU A 676 -33.80 -0.21 -11.69
N MET A 677 -34.97 -0.40 -11.07
CA MET A 677 -36.02 -1.29 -11.60
C MET A 677 -36.58 -0.89 -12.97
N GLU A 678 -36.56 0.41 -13.31
CA GLU A 678 -36.99 0.89 -14.63
C GLU A 678 -35.92 0.66 -15.71
N ASN A 679 -34.64 0.60 -15.32
CA ASN A 679 -33.53 0.34 -16.23
C ASN A 679 -33.40 -1.15 -16.58
N CYS A 680 -33.76 -2.05 -15.68
CA CYS A 680 -33.60 -3.51 -15.88
C CYS A 680 -34.84 -4.27 -15.40
N PRO A 681 -36.00 -4.05 -16.02
CA PRO A 681 -37.28 -4.59 -15.57
C PRO A 681 -37.28 -6.12 -15.60
N ASP A 682 -36.63 -6.75 -16.57
CA ASP A 682 -36.58 -8.22 -16.66
C ASP A 682 -35.80 -8.84 -15.49
N THR A 683 -34.75 -8.18 -15.02
CA THR A 683 -33.95 -8.64 -13.88
C THR A 683 -34.66 -8.41 -12.55
N LEU A 684 -35.26 -7.22 -12.35
CA LEU A 684 -35.72 -6.76 -11.04
C LEU A 684 -37.24 -6.78 -10.83
N LYS A 685 -38.05 -6.71 -11.90
CA LYS A 685 -39.52 -6.70 -11.84
C LYS A 685 -40.17 -8.03 -12.21
N LYS A 686 -39.52 -8.88 -13.01
CA LYS A 686 -40.06 -10.20 -13.38
C LYS A 686 -39.46 -11.31 -12.51
N GLY A 687 -40.27 -12.32 -12.17
CA GLY A 687 -39.86 -13.53 -11.45
C GLY A 687 -39.17 -14.54 -12.38
N SER A 688 -38.64 -15.62 -11.80
CA SER A 688 -37.79 -16.58 -12.54
C SER A 688 -38.60 -17.58 -13.36
N ASN A 689 -39.86 -17.86 -13.00
CA ASN A 689 -40.58 -19.06 -13.49
C ASN A 689 -41.94 -18.80 -14.16
N SER A 690 -42.39 -17.57 -14.39
CA SER A 690 -43.57 -17.27 -15.23
C SER A 690 -43.70 -15.78 -15.57
N HIS A 691 -44.54 -15.45 -16.56
CA HIS A 691 -44.90 -14.06 -16.91
C HIS A 691 -45.61 -13.30 -15.77
N ASP A 692 -46.15 -14.00 -14.76
CA ASP A 692 -47.00 -13.44 -13.70
C ASP A 692 -46.32 -13.38 -12.31
N GLU A 693 -45.11 -13.90 -12.16
CA GLU A 693 -44.39 -13.86 -10.89
C GLU A 693 -43.68 -12.50 -10.70
N LYS A 694 -43.89 -11.86 -9.53
CA LYS A 694 -43.24 -10.59 -9.20
C LYS A 694 -41.75 -10.79 -8.93
N GLY A 695 -40.91 -9.97 -9.55
CA GLY A 695 -39.48 -9.90 -9.26
C GLY A 695 -39.15 -9.32 -7.89
N VAL A 696 -37.90 -9.49 -7.46
CA VAL A 696 -37.44 -9.17 -6.10
C VAL A 696 -37.74 -7.73 -5.66
N CYS A 697 -37.61 -6.75 -6.57
CA CYS A 697 -37.84 -5.36 -6.21
C CYS A 697 -39.34 -5.00 -6.13
N LEU A 698 -40.20 -5.64 -6.93
CA LEU A 698 -41.65 -5.47 -6.80
C LEU A 698 -42.18 -6.11 -5.52
N GLN A 699 -41.68 -7.30 -5.17
CA GLN A 699 -42.01 -7.93 -3.89
C GLN A 699 -41.56 -7.07 -2.70
N LEU A 700 -40.33 -6.52 -2.74
CA LEU A 700 -39.87 -5.61 -1.69
C LEU A 700 -40.73 -4.34 -1.62
N LYS A 701 -41.09 -3.75 -2.77
CA LYS A 701 -41.97 -2.59 -2.84
C LYS A 701 -43.32 -2.86 -2.17
N ASP A 702 -43.90 -4.04 -2.39
CA ASP A 702 -45.14 -4.48 -1.76
C ASP A 702 -44.99 -4.64 -0.24
N ASN A 703 -43.93 -5.32 0.23
CA ASN A 703 -43.65 -5.49 1.67
C ASN A 703 -43.42 -4.15 2.38
N CYS A 704 -42.88 -3.16 1.67
CA CYS A 704 -42.61 -1.83 2.22
C CYS A 704 -43.80 -0.85 2.16
N LYS A 705 -44.96 -1.24 1.61
CA LYS A 705 -46.11 -0.32 1.42
C LYS A 705 -46.55 0.35 2.71
N SER A 706 -46.69 -0.40 3.81
CA SER A 706 -47.10 0.13 5.12
C SER A 706 -46.18 1.26 5.61
N PHE A 707 -44.87 1.12 5.41
CA PHE A 707 -43.87 2.13 5.75
C PHE A 707 -43.98 3.41 4.91
N TRP A 708 -44.23 3.30 3.60
CA TRP A 708 -44.37 4.47 2.73
C TRP A 708 -45.69 5.22 2.93
N VAL A 709 -46.72 4.53 3.43
CA VAL A 709 -47.99 5.14 3.84
C VAL A 709 -47.81 5.98 5.12
N GLU A 710 -47.08 5.48 6.13
CA GLU A 710 -46.75 6.25 7.36
C GLU A 710 -46.01 7.56 7.04
N LYS A 711 -45.06 7.55 6.08
CA LYS A 711 -44.29 8.75 5.69
C LYS A 711 -45.15 9.85 5.04
N LYS A 712 -46.31 9.52 4.47
CA LYS A 712 -47.27 10.49 3.92
C LYS A 712 -48.20 11.08 4.98
N VAL A 713 -48.34 10.42 6.14
CA VAL A 713 -49.19 10.88 7.25
C VAL A 713 -48.46 11.91 8.12
N ASP A 714 -47.14 11.77 8.30
CA ASP A 714 -46.30 12.73 9.05
C ASP A 714 -45.93 14.00 8.27
N GLY A 715 -46.37 14.12 7.02
CA GLY A 715 -45.99 15.20 6.08
C GLY A 715 -47.17 16.03 5.55
N LYS A 716 -48.21 16.28 6.35
CA LYS A 716 -49.24 17.26 5.97
C LYS A 716 -48.77 18.69 6.29
N PRO A 717 -48.75 19.62 5.32
CA PRO A 717 -48.49 21.03 5.58
C PRO A 717 -49.69 21.63 6.33
N ALA A 718 -49.42 22.44 7.35
CA ALA A 718 -50.43 23.29 7.96
C ALA A 718 -50.96 24.25 6.88
N LYS A 719 -52.27 24.21 6.63
CA LYS A 719 -52.96 25.21 5.82
C LYS A 719 -53.00 26.51 6.61
N GLU A 720 -52.41 27.56 6.04
CA GLU A 720 -52.70 28.95 6.39
C GLU A 720 -54.13 29.27 5.95
N ASP A 721 -55.02 29.51 6.92
CA ASP A 721 -56.23 30.31 6.69
C ASP A 721 -55.97 31.71 7.27
N GLY A 722 -55.93 32.69 6.38
CA GLY A 722 -55.70 34.08 6.72
C GLY A 722 -56.89 34.72 7.43
N LYS A 723 -56.61 35.43 8.53
CA LYS A 723 -57.41 36.57 8.98
C LYS A 723 -56.49 37.62 9.61
N LYS A 724 -56.31 38.73 8.91
CA LYS A 724 -55.74 39.99 9.43
C LYS A 724 -56.75 40.66 10.36
N VAL A 725 -56.35 41.06 11.57
CA VAL A 725 -56.74 42.31 12.25
C VAL A 725 -55.57 42.76 13.16
N GLU A 726 -55.40 44.08 13.24
CA GLU A 726 -54.28 44.91 13.72
C GLU A 726 -54.05 45.03 15.24
N ASP A 727 -52.81 45.39 15.59
CA ASP A 727 -52.29 46.30 16.65
C ASP A 727 -52.67 46.21 18.14
N LYS A 728 -51.65 45.89 18.97
CA LYS A 728 -50.98 46.68 20.05
C LYS A 728 -50.52 45.84 21.27
N PRO A 729 -49.31 46.06 21.84
CA PRO A 729 -48.83 45.48 23.11
C PRO A 729 -49.16 46.43 24.30
N PRO A 730 -48.78 46.21 25.59
CA PRO A 730 -48.09 45.11 26.30
C PRO A 730 -48.78 44.70 27.63
N LYS A 731 -48.22 43.76 28.41
CA LYS A 731 -47.82 43.96 29.83
C LYS A 731 -47.37 42.68 30.56
N GLU A 732 -46.36 42.89 31.40
CA GLU A 732 -45.75 42.02 32.39
C GLU A 732 -46.75 41.55 33.46
N ASP A 733 -46.46 40.42 34.10
CA ASP A 733 -46.53 40.33 35.56
C ASP A 733 -45.53 39.28 36.08
N GLU A 734 -44.56 39.79 36.83
CA GLU A 734 -43.63 39.05 37.68
C GLU A 734 -44.38 38.39 38.84
N LYS A 735 -43.95 37.18 39.25
CA LYS A 735 -43.92 36.80 40.68
C LYS A 735 -42.69 35.96 41.00
N LYS A 736 -41.76 36.59 41.73
CA LYS A 736 -40.64 36.01 42.49
C LYS A 736 -41.14 35.43 43.83
N VAL A 737 -40.46 34.39 44.35
CA VAL A 737 -40.04 34.14 45.77
C VAL A 737 -38.95 33.01 45.72
N GLU A 738 -37.65 33.33 45.86
CA GLU A 738 -36.71 33.15 47.02
C GLU A 738 -36.47 31.68 47.47
N ASP A 739 -35.29 31.06 47.22
CA ASP A 739 -34.01 30.97 48.00
C ASP A 739 -34.19 30.28 49.38
N LYS A 740 -33.48 29.25 49.89
CA LYS A 740 -32.16 28.56 49.73
C LYS A 740 -32.16 27.34 50.73
N PRO A 741 -31.05 26.62 51.09
CA PRO A 741 -30.07 25.82 50.32
C PRO A 741 -29.81 24.40 50.95
N SER A 742 -29.37 23.37 50.19
CA SER A 742 -28.54 22.28 50.76
C SER A 742 -27.88 21.34 49.72
N LYS A 743 -26.55 21.35 49.74
CA LYS A 743 -25.55 20.25 49.57
C LYS A 743 -25.70 19.19 48.46
N GLU A 744 -24.77 19.33 47.51
CA GLU A 744 -23.97 18.32 46.78
C GLU A 744 -24.37 16.83 46.80
N GLU A 745 -24.63 16.31 45.59
CA GLU A 745 -24.04 15.07 45.07
C GLU A 745 -24.04 15.15 43.51
N VAL A 746 -22.89 15.44 42.89
CA VAL A 746 -22.74 15.45 41.42
C VAL A 746 -22.33 14.06 40.94
N LYS A 747 -23.30 13.35 40.36
CA LYS A 747 -23.06 12.21 39.46
C LYS A 747 -22.58 12.75 38.10
N PRO A 748 -21.62 12.09 37.41
CA PRO A 748 -21.22 12.50 36.07
C PRO A 748 -22.40 12.32 35.10
N ASN A 749 -22.81 13.42 34.48
CA ASN A 749 -23.99 13.52 33.65
C ASN A 749 -23.84 12.67 32.37
N GLU A 750 -24.86 11.86 32.11
CA GLU A 750 -25.10 11.24 30.81
C GLU A 750 -25.21 12.35 29.74
N GLY A 751 -24.49 12.15 28.63
CA GLY A 751 -24.43 13.11 27.54
C GLY A 751 -25.81 13.50 27.00
N MET A 752 -26.05 14.81 26.91
CA MET A 752 -27.18 15.43 26.23
C MET A 752 -27.34 14.83 24.81
N LYS A 753 -28.39 14.03 24.59
CA LYS A 753 -28.82 13.61 23.25
C LYS A 753 -29.61 14.74 22.60
N ILE A 754 -28.90 15.65 21.92
CA ILE A 754 -29.52 16.65 21.05
C ILE A 754 -29.99 15.93 19.78
N ARG A 755 -31.28 16.06 19.43
CA ARG A 755 -31.80 15.55 18.16
C ARG A 755 -31.42 16.54 17.05
N ILE A 756 -30.94 16.00 15.93
CA ILE A 756 -30.44 16.73 14.74
C ILE A 756 -31.37 17.88 14.24
N PRO A 757 -32.71 17.83 14.35
CA PRO A 757 -33.56 18.96 13.97
C PRO A 757 -33.40 20.22 14.84
N ASP A 758 -33.00 20.07 16.11
CA ASP A 758 -32.88 21.19 17.05
C ASP A 758 -31.57 21.97 16.85
N MET A 759 -30.51 21.31 16.35
CA MET A 759 -29.28 21.97 15.90
C MET A 759 -29.51 22.91 14.71
N ILE A 760 -30.43 22.55 13.81
CA ILE A 760 -30.74 23.36 12.61
C ILE A 760 -31.53 24.62 13.01
N LYS A 761 -32.40 24.55 14.01
CA LYS A 761 -33.10 25.73 14.56
C LYS A 761 -32.14 26.69 15.28
N ILE A 762 -31.16 26.18 16.02
CA ILE A 762 -30.16 27.01 16.72
C ILE A 762 -29.23 27.69 15.70
N MET A 763 -28.85 27.00 14.61
CA MET A 763 -28.04 27.60 13.55
C MET A 763 -28.79 28.67 12.75
N LEU A 764 -30.09 28.50 12.48
CA LEU A 764 -30.90 29.51 11.78
C LEU A 764 -31.15 30.76 12.63
N LEU A 765 -31.32 30.61 13.96
CA LEU A 765 -31.45 31.75 14.88
C LEU A 765 -30.14 32.55 14.99
N GLY A 766 -28.98 31.90 14.97
CA GLY A 766 -27.68 32.58 15.00
C GLY A 766 -27.35 33.40 13.75
N VAL A 767 -27.85 32.98 12.58
CA VAL A 767 -27.67 33.70 11.31
C VAL A 767 -28.59 34.92 11.18
N ILE A 768 -29.77 34.88 11.80
CA ILE A 768 -30.70 36.02 11.80
C ILE A 768 -30.23 37.13 12.75
N VAL A 769 -29.63 36.78 13.90
CA VAL A 769 -29.12 37.77 14.86
C VAL A 769 -27.85 38.49 14.36
N MET A 770 -27.01 37.84 13.56
CA MET A 770 -25.84 38.46 12.91
C MET A 770 -26.18 39.26 11.65
N GLY A 771 -27.41 39.19 11.15
CA GLY A 771 -27.89 40.01 10.03
C GLY A 771 -28.60 41.30 10.46
N MET A 772 -28.80 41.51 11.77
CA MET A 772 -29.48 42.68 12.34
C MET A 772 -28.59 43.52 13.28
N MET A 773 -27.29 43.20 13.39
CA MET A 773 -26.23 44.08 13.87
C MET A 773 -25.28 44.37 12.72
#